data_AF-A0A7Z0WJX7-F1
#
_entry.id   AF-A0A7Z0WJX7-F1
#
_cell.length_a   1.000
_cell.length_b   1.000
_cell.length_c   1.000
_cell.angle_alpha   90.00
_cell.angle_beta   90.00
_cell.angle_gamma   90.00
#
_symmetry.space_group_name_H-M   'P 1'
#
loop_
_entity.id
_entity.type
_entity.pdbx_description
1 polymer ?
#
loop_
_entity_poly.entity_id
_entity_poly.type
_entity_poly.pdbx_seq_one_letter_code
_entity_poly.pdbx_strand_id
1 'polypeptide(L)'
;MTLLVVFVLAVFGLTPAQAEPVAVAGAVDEGLTFVPTSPVRVLDTRAGIGTGGSTSPIQGGLFLDLTARVPASASAVVLNLTGTQPTVVTSVLVASTNVNVPDNPALHLLAGETRANQVTVSLGRGDSAQRRIFLSNRNPAGTVHLIADLAGYYTSDTASRFTSVAPRRMLDTRTTAPVGAGSTIEVNLSGVLSAGATAVTVNLTGITPTSSTYVTAYPSGTTRPTASSLNLDPGAITPNLVTVAVGADRRITLYNHIGRVHLVVDLAGYYAPDRGARFIPVTSLRVADTNTSGGPLGTGATRTVDLASRIPATATAVVLNLTGNPTTSTYVTAYPAGGSRPLASNLNLVPQRDTANGAVVALGTGARVTVYNNTGSTNLLVDVTGFFATPTSCVEDCLYGWGGDLAYGLSPTRRPWLSDVTDLAALTNTAFALRSDGTVWSWGDNQWGQLGAGATGGSSTVPLRVAGLTGVTAVAAGNWSGYALRSDGTVWSWGWGEAGQLGRGGTSDSNVPVQVWGLTDATAIAATSQTAYALRADGTVWAWGSDVWRGRGNGSCPAGQTCPAGTPVRVALPLPASTTITAIAAGGSETAYALRSDGTMWAWGRNWLGETGTGSPDRTSVSPRQVVGLTGVVTIGGGDENGYAVTADGRVWSWGADYWGALGTGAPCTEPEQCRTNVPVLVSGLTAAVAIDSANGTAVALGADGTVWTWGRNAENGNLGNGTPGACVGGLPLPETCRQPTPARIAVAGATAVEAANLGQFAIA
;
A
#
# COMPACT_ATOMS: atom_id res chain seq x y z
N MET A 1 47.32 45.12 22.64
CA MET A 1 47.63 46.23 21.71
C MET A 1 47.25 45.71 20.33
N THR A 2 46.26 46.23 19.62
CA THR A 2 45.95 47.65 19.33
C THR A 2 44.47 47.70 18.91
N LEU A 3 43.62 48.38 19.69
CA LEU A 3 42.80 49.58 19.35
C LEU A 3 41.66 49.36 18.33
N LEU A 4 40.39 49.60 18.75
CA LEU A 4 39.59 50.85 18.55
C LEU A 4 39.09 51.03 17.09
N VAL A 5 37.94 51.57 16.71
CA VAL A 5 36.60 51.90 17.27
C VAL A 5 35.79 52.39 16.04
N VAL A 6 34.50 52.00 15.94
CA VAL A 6 33.28 52.76 15.51
C VAL A 6 33.43 53.80 14.36
N PHE A 7 32.65 53.75 13.25
CA PHE A 7 31.34 54.41 13.20
C PHE A 7 30.39 53.94 12.06
N VAL A 8 29.12 54.02 12.46
CA VAL A 8 27.83 53.77 11.81
C VAL A 8 27.55 54.73 10.65
N LEU A 9 26.87 54.27 9.59
CA LEU A 9 25.75 55.02 9.02
C LEU A 9 24.71 54.07 8.37
N ALA A 10 23.50 54.09 8.92
CA ALA A 10 22.32 53.44 8.37
C ALA A 10 21.77 54.24 7.19
N VAL A 11 21.22 53.55 6.19
CA VAL A 11 20.16 54.11 5.34
C VAL A 11 19.00 53.11 5.33
N PHE A 12 17.89 53.56 5.88
CA PHE A 12 16.58 52.92 5.85
C PHE A 12 15.93 53.07 4.48
N GLY A 13 15.32 52.01 3.99
CA GLY A 13 14.23 52.05 3.01
C GLY A 13 13.14 51.08 3.45
N LEU A 14 11.99 51.63 3.86
CA LEU A 14 10.80 50.90 4.32
C LEU A 14 9.93 50.43 3.14
N THR A 15 9.54 49.14 3.16
CA THR A 15 8.23 48.46 2.88
C THR A 15 7.27 49.00 1.79
N PRO A 16 6.44 48.17 1.09
CA PRO A 16 5.77 46.95 1.59
C PRO A 16 5.51 45.80 0.58
N ALA A 17 5.12 44.62 1.10
CA ALA A 17 4.02 43.74 0.64
C ALA A 17 4.31 42.27 0.97
N GLN A 18 3.41 41.64 1.72
CA GLN A 18 3.35 40.19 1.92
C GLN A 18 3.19 39.47 0.58
N ALA A 19 3.91 38.36 0.42
CA ALA A 19 3.51 37.24 -0.44
C ALA A 19 3.60 35.96 0.40
N GLU A 20 2.63 35.09 0.17
CA GLU A 20 2.02 34.14 1.09
C GLU A 20 2.90 33.01 1.67
N PRO A 21 2.45 32.36 2.77
CA PRO A 21 3.03 31.09 3.23
C PRO A 21 3.01 30.08 2.09
N VAL A 22 4.13 29.38 1.87
CA VAL A 22 4.15 28.22 0.97
C VAL A 22 3.30 27.13 1.61
N ALA A 23 2.04 27.07 1.20
CA ALA A 23 1.15 25.96 1.48
C ALA A 23 1.70 24.70 0.82
N VAL A 24 1.99 23.68 1.62
CA VAL A 24 2.26 22.33 1.11
C VAL A 24 0.90 21.67 0.89
N ALA A 25 0.44 21.66 -0.36
CA ALA A 25 -0.82 21.04 -0.74
C ALA A 25 -0.64 19.56 -1.10
N GLY A 26 -1.50 18.72 -0.52
CA GLY A 26 -2.13 17.57 -1.18
C GLY A 26 -1.29 16.30 -1.29
N ALA A 27 -1.51 15.32 -0.42
CA ALA A 27 -2.53 14.27 -0.61
C ALA A 27 -2.23 13.36 -1.81
N VAL A 28 -1.49 12.29 -1.52
CA VAL A 28 -1.48 11.06 -2.34
C VAL A 28 -2.86 10.38 -2.27
N ASP A 29 -3.72 10.90 -1.40
CA ASP A 29 -4.94 10.27 -0.94
C ASP A 29 -6.16 10.49 -1.82
N GLU A 30 -5.98 11.15 -2.96
CA GLU A 30 -7.01 11.25 -4.00
C GLU A 30 -6.64 10.46 -5.26
N GLY A 31 -5.49 9.80 -5.27
CA GLY A 31 -4.91 9.19 -6.48
C GLY A 31 -4.12 10.21 -7.29
N LEU A 32 -3.23 9.70 -8.13
CA LEU A 32 -2.23 10.49 -8.83
C LEU A 32 -2.74 10.97 -10.19
N THR A 33 -2.29 12.15 -10.59
CA THR A 33 -2.46 12.64 -11.96
C THR A 33 -1.17 12.42 -12.76
N PHE A 34 -1.26 12.40 -14.08
CA PHE A 34 -0.15 12.11 -14.98
C PHE A 34 0.37 13.38 -15.65
N VAL A 35 1.69 13.52 -15.67
CA VAL A 35 2.42 14.50 -16.46
C VAL A 35 3.21 13.76 -17.53
N PRO A 36 2.84 13.88 -18.81
CA PRO A 36 3.64 13.30 -19.87
C PRO A 36 4.96 14.07 -20.05
N THR A 37 6.00 13.35 -20.43
CA THR A 37 7.24 13.94 -20.92
C THR A 37 7.36 13.68 -22.41
N SER A 38 8.08 14.53 -23.13
CA SER A 38 8.71 14.07 -24.38
C SER A 38 9.61 12.88 -24.00
N PRO A 39 9.53 11.71 -24.66
CA PRO A 39 10.31 10.55 -24.27
C PRO A 39 11.80 10.87 -24.14
N VAL A 40 12.35 10.73 -22.93
CA VAL A 40 13.75 11.08 -22.61
C VAL A 40 14.49 9.86 -22.10
N ARG A 41 15.67 9.62 -22.65
CA ARG A 41 16.58 8.58 -22.17
C ARG A 41 17.11 8.94 -20.79
N VAL A 42 16.76 8.13 -19.80
CA VAL A 42 17.21 8.28 -18.41
C VAL A 42 18.24 7.22 -18.01
N LEU A 43 18.30 6.11 -18.75
CA LEU A 43 19.31 5.07 -18.58
C LEU A 43 19.72 4.53 -19.95
N ASP A 44 21.03 4.35 -20.17
CA ASP A 44 21.58 3.52 -21.25
C ASP A 44 22.95 3.04 -20.83
N THR A 45 22.97 1.80 -20.34
CA THR A 45 24.18 1.14 -19.85
C THR A 45 25.22 0.91 -20.95
N ARG A 46 24.90 1.07 -22.24
CA ARG A 46 25.90 0.98 -23.32
C ARG A 46 26.63 2.31 -23.53
N ALA A 47 25.99 3.41 -23.12
CA ALA A 47 26.44 4.78 -23.35
C ALA A 47 26.81 5.53 -22.06
N GLY A 48 26.73 4.88 -20.89
CA GLY A 48 27.07 5.49 -19.60
C GLY A 48 26.02 6.47 -19.07
N ILE A 49 24.81 6.46 -19.62
CA ILE A 49 23.73 7.37 -19.21
C ILE A 49 23.04 6.80 -17.96
N GLY A 50 22.88 7.62 -16.92
CA GLY A 50 22.09 7.30 -15.72
C GLY A 50 22.80 6.48 -14.63
N THR A 51 24.02 6.00 -14.88
CA THR A 51 24.80 5.10 -14.00
C THR A 51 26.10 5.73 -13.49
N GLY A 52 26.16 7.06 -13.38
CA GLY A 52 27.41 7.76 -13.04
C GLY A 52 28.53 7.60 -14.09
N GLY A 53 28.17 7.35 -15.35
CA GLY A 53 29.12 7.17 -16.46
C GLY A 53 29.50 5.71 -16.76
N SER A 54 29.01 4.73 -16.00
CA SER A 54 29.35 3.32 -16.20
C SER A 54 28.71 2.73 -17.48
N THR A 55 29.53 2.16 -18.36
CA THR A 55 29.12 1.49 -19.60
C THR A 55 29.01 -0.04 -19.47
N SER A 56 29.09 -0.58 -18.25
CA SER A 56 29.04 -2.02 -18.03
C SER A 56 27.61 -2.56 -18.10
N PRO A 57 27.37 -3.73 -18.72
CA PRO A 57 26.10 -4.42 -18.58
C PRO A 57 25.92 -4.86 -17.13
N ILE A 58 24.67 -4.99 -16.69
CA ILE A 58 24.39 -5.38 -15.31
C ILE A 58 24.41 -6.90 -15.14
N GLN A 59 25.08 -7.38 -14.10
CA GLN A 59 25.03 -8.78 -13.67
C GLN A 59 24.02 -8.99 -12.53
N GLY A 60 23.93 -8.02 -11.61
CA GLY A 60 23.01 -8.01 -10.48
C GLY A 60 22.04 -6.83 -10.57
N GLY A 61 22.07 -5.92 -9.59
CA GLY A 61 21.18 -4.77 -9.55
C GLY A 61 21.87 -3.42 -9.72
N LEU A 62 21.11 -2.43 -10.18
CA LEU A 62 21.51 -1.02 -10.23
C LEU A 62 20.37 -0.13 -9.71
N PHE A 63 20.72 0.97 -9.04
CA PHE A 63 19.77 2.02 -8.71
C PHE A 63 19.78 3.10 -9.78
N LEU A 64 18.61 3.41 -10.34
CA LEU A 64 18.42 4.50 -11.29
C LEU A 64 17.85 5.70 -10.53
N ASP A 65 18.60 6.80 -10.50
CA ASP A 65 18.18 8.07 -9.89
C ASP A 65 17.49 8.98 -10.91
N LEU A 66 16.25 9.33 -10.60
CA LEU A 66 15.38 10.18 -11.41
C LEU A 66 15.17 11.56 -10.78
N THR A 67 15.89 11.90 -9.72
CA THR A 67 15.73 13.16 -8.97
C THR A 67 15.89 14.41 -9.84
N ALA A 68 16.77 14.36 -10.84
CA ALA A 68 16.96 15.45 -11.81
C ALA A 68 15.99 15.40 -13.01
N ARG A 69 15.01 14.51 -12.99
CA ARG A 69 14.08 14.24 -14.12
C ARG A 69 12.61 14.35 -13.73
N VAL A 70 12.27 14.16 -12.46
CA VAL A 70 10.89 14.26 -11.96
C VAL A 70 10.84 15.13 -10.69
N PRO A 71 9.75 15.89 -10.46
CA PRO A 71 9.60 16.75 -9.29
C PRO A 71 9.47 15.95 -7.99
N ALA A 72 9.55 16.65 -6.86
CA ALA A 72 9.39 16.06 -5.53
C ALA A 72 8.02 15.43 -5.28
N SER A 73 6.99 15.96 -5.94
CA SER A 73 5.61 15.47 -5.90
C SER A 73 5.38 14.19 -6.71
N ALA A 74 6.36 13.78 -7.55
CA ALA A 74 6.26 12.54 -8.31
C ALA A 74 6.30 11.32 -7.39
N SER A 75 5.32 10.43 -7.56
CA SER A 75 5.16 9.20 -6.76
C SER A 75 5.29 7.91 -7.58
N ALA A 76 5.17 7.98 -8.90
CA ALA A 76 5.44 6.86 -9.80
C ALA A 76 5.91 7.35 -11.16
N VAL A 77 6.58 6.48 -11.93
CA VAL A 77 7.07 6.79 -13.28
C VAL A 77 6.63 5.73 -14.27
N VAL A 78 6.45 6.15 -15.52
CA VAL A 78 6.19 5.28 -16.65
C VAL A 78 7.47 5.25 -17.51
N LEU A 79 8.09 4.07 -17.58
CA LEU A 79 9.33 3.85 -18.33
C LEU A 79 9.06 2.87 -19.46
N ASN A 80 9.62 3.12 -20.64
CA ASN A 80 9.87 2.05 -21.59
C ASN A 80 11.23 1.43 -21.29
N LEU A 81 11.25 0.23 -20.74
CA LEU A 81 12.46 -0.48 -20.38
C LEU A 81 12.84 -1.46 -21.49
N THR A 82 14.04 -1.32 -22.03
CA THR A 82 14.61 -2.23 -23.03
C THR A 82 15.79 -2.98 -22.43
N GLY A 83 15.74 -4.30 -22.49
CA GLY A 83 16.89 -5.15 -22.26
C GLY A 83 17.50 -5.57 -23.58
N THR A 84 18.82 -5.56 -23.68
CA THR A 84 19.53 -5.87 -24.92
C THR A 84 20.84 -6.62 -24.64
N GLN A 85 21.21 -7.49 -25.58
CA GLN A 85 22.45 -8.27 -25.53
C GLN A 85 22.65 -9.04 -24.20
N PRO A 86 21.63 -9.73 -23.65
CA PRO A 86 21.85 -10.60 -22.51
C PRO A 86 22.78 -11.75 -22.92
N THR A 87 23.71 -12.13 -22.04
CA THR A 87 24.68 -13.21 -22.32
C THR A 87 24.11 -14.60 -22.07
N VAL A 88 23.05 -14.70 -21.26
CA VAL A 88 22.30 -15.92 -20.94
C VAL A 88 20.81 -15.60 -20.89
N VAL A 89 19.95 -16.62 -20.87
CA VAL A 89 18.52 -16.41 -20.59
C VAL A 89 18.38 -15.75 -19.21
N THR A 90 17.67 -14.64 -19.13
CA THR A 90 17.55 -13.88 -17.89
C THR A 90 16.22 -13.15 -17.76
N SER A 91 15.93 -12.74 -16.53
CA SER A 91 14.79 -11.91 -16.16
C SER A 91 15.25 -10.57 -15.61
N VAL A 92 14.68 -9.48 -16.12
CA VAL A 92 14.88 -8.13 -15.60
C VAL A 92 13.66 -7.73 -14.78
N LEU A 93 13.92 -7.26 -13.58
CA LEU A 93 12.92 -6.76 -12.66
C LEU A 93 13.08 -5.28 -12.39
N VAL A 94 11.96 -4.67 -12.03
CA VAL A 94 11.84 -3.25 -11.72
C VAL A 94 11.10 -3.14 -10.41
N ALA A 95 11.69 -2.46 -9.44
CA ALA A 95 11.13 -2.28 -8.12
C ALA A 95 11.38 -0.87 -7.57
N SER A 96 10.56 -0.48 -6.60
CA SER A 96 10.86 0.66 -5.74
C SER A 96 12.04 0.32 -4.81
N THR A 97 12.84 1.31 -4.39
CA THR A 97 14.07 1.08 -3.61
C THR A 97 13.85 0.48 -2.23
N ASN A 98 12.62 0.51 -1.71
CA ASN A 98 12.27 0.10 -0.34
C ASN A 98 11.37 -1.13 -0.31
N VAL A 99 11.24 -1.84 -1.44
CA VAL A 99 10.31 -2.97 -1.59
C VAL A 99 11.05 -4.16 -2.18
N ASN A 100 10.78 -5.36 -1.66
CA ASN A 100 11.25 -6.61 -2.27
C ASN A 100 10.83 -6.68 -3.74
N VAL A 101 11.75 -7.14 -4.57
CA VAL A 101 11.59 -7.15 -6.03
C VAL A 101 10.46 -8.11 -6.41
N PRO A 102 9.45 -7.68 -7.21
CA PRO A 102 8.32 -8.52 -7.60
C PRO A 102 8.73 -9.89 -8.17
N ASP A 103 7.84 -10.89 -8.04
CA ASP A 103 8.09 -12.22 -8.62
C ASP A 103 7.91 -12.25 -10.14
N ASN A 104 7.08 -11.36 -10.72
CA ASN A 104 6.89 -11.32 -12.17
C ASN A 104 7.88 -10.36 -12.86
N PRO A 105 8.75 -10.86 -13.76
CA PRO A 105 9.68 -10.02 -14.52
C PRO A 105 8.99 -8.94 -15.37
N ALA A 106 9.63 -7.77 -15.42
CA ALA A 106 9.34 -6.76 -16.43
C ALA A 106 9.79 -7.25 -17.82
N LEU A 107 10.90 -7.97 -17.90
CA LEU A 107 11.39 -8.59 -19.12
C LEU A 107 11.91 -9.99 -18.84
N HIS A 108 11.61 -10.93 -19.74
CA HIS A 108 12.19 -12.28 -19.76
C HIS A 108 12.87 -12.47 -21.12
N LEU A 109 14.20 -12.47 -21.16
CA LEU A 109 15.00 -12.32 -22.37
C LEU A 109 15.83 -13.58 -22.63
N LEU A 110 15.88 -14.01 -23.89
CA LEU A 110 16.81 -15.01 -24.38
C LEU A 110 18.19 -14.40 -24.59
N ALA A 111 19.25 -15.22 -24.57
CA ALA A 111 20.61 -14.76 -24.90
C ALA A 111 20.64 -14.05 -26.28
N GLY A 112 21.21 -12.85 -26.32
CA GLY A 112 21.30 -12.00 -27.50
C GLY A 112 20.04 -11.20 -27.85
N GLU A 113 18.89 -11.44 -27.19
CA GLU A 113 17.62 -10.77 -27.51
C GLU A 113 17.65 -9.26 -27.18
N THR A 114 16.91 -8.47 -27.96
CA THR A 114 16.58 -7.08 -27.65
C THR A 114 15.07 -6.93 -27.57
N ARG A 115 14.53 -6.60 -26.38
CA ARG A 115 13.09 -6.41 -26.20
C ARG A 115 12.78 -5.27 -25.24
N ALA A 116 11.71 -4.54 -25.56
CA ALA A 116 11.15 -3.48 -24.73
C ALA A 116 9.84 -3.92 -24.07
N ASN A 117 9.57 -3.39 -22.88
CA ASN A 117 8.29 -3.45 -22.21
C ASN A 117 8.07 -2.13 -21.45
N GLN A 118 6.88 -1.54 -21.56
CA GLN A 118 6.52 -0.42 -20.72
C GLN A 118 6.15 -0.89 -19.30
N VAL A 119 6.81 -0.28 -18.32
CA VAL A 119 6.59 -0.52 -16.91
C VAL A 119 6.11 0.75 -16.23
N THR A 120 5.19 0.59 -15.29
CA THR A 120 4.82 1.65 -14.33
C THR A 120 5.34 1.22 -12.97
N VAL A 121 6.15 2.06 -12.33
CA VAL A 121 6.80 1.74 -11.05
C VAL A 121 6.71 2.91 -10.08
N SER A 122 6.39 2.61 -8.83
CA SER A 122 6.37 3.58 -7.73
C SER A 122 7.78 4.03 -7.35
N LEU A 123 7.95 5.32 -7.08
CA LEU A 123 9.18 5.88 -6.53
C LEU A 123 9.20 5.65 -5.01
N GLY A 124 10.33 5.17 -4.47
CA GLY A 124 10.47 4.89 -3.03
C GLY A 124 10.30 6.14 -2.16
N ARG A 125 9.65 6.00 -0.99
CA ARG A 125 9.30 7.12 -0.10
C ARG A 125 10.14 7.27 1.17
N GLY A 126 11.04 6.32 1.45
CA GLY A 126 11.81 6.30 2.71
C GLY A 126 13.16 7.04 2.68
N ASP A 127 13.45 7.78 1.61
CA ASP A 127 14.48 8.81 1.62
C ASP A 127 13.90 9.99 0.83
N SER A 128 13.41 10.98 1.55
CA SER A 128 12.77 12.19 1.00
C SER A 128 13.67 12.97 0.04
N ALA A 129 14.94 12.58 -0.12
CA ALA A 129 15.89 13.14 -1.06
C ALA A 129 16.07 12.37 -2.40
N GLN A 130 15.70 11.08 -2.54
CA GLN A 130 16.16 10.27 -3.68
C GLN A 130 15.02 9.57 -4.45
N ARG A 131 14.60 10.14 -5.59
CA ARG A 131 13.61 9.57 -6.52
C ARG A 131 14.24 8.43 -7.32
N ARG A 132 14.48 7.30 -6.66
CA ARG A 132 15.17 6.15 -7.23
C ARG A 132 14.25 4.97 -7.50
N ILE A 133 14.66 4.14 -8.45
CA ILE A 133 14.14 2.78 -8.65
C ILE A 133 15.30 1.78 -8.68
N PHE A 134 15.00 0.52 -8.38
CA PHE A 134 15.95 -0.58 -8.46
C PHE A 134 15.64 -1.44 -9.69
N LEU A 135 16.65 -1.66 -10.53
CA LEU A 135 16.59 -2.56 -11.67
C LEU A 135 17.50 -3.74 -11.40
N SER A 136 17.01 -4.97 -11.58
CA SER A 136 17.77 -6.18 -11.24
C SER A 136 17.71 -7.23 -12.33
N ASN A 137 18.87 -7.76 -12.68
CA ASN A 137 19.05 -8.96 -13.45
C ASN A 137 19.02 -10.18 -12.50
N ARG A 138 18.07 -11.10 -12.69
CA ARG A 138 17.87 -12.25 -11.79
C ARG A 138 18.82 -13.42 -12.04
N ASN A 139 19.46 -13.50 -13.21
CA ASN A 139 20.41 -14.56 -13.50
C ASN A 139 21.85 -14.07 -13.31
N PRO A 140 22.48 -14.30 -12.14
CA PRO A 140 23.83 -13.83 -11.87
C PRO A 140 24.90 -14.55 -12.73
N ALA A 141 24.54 -15.63 -13.43
CA ALA A 141 25.45 -16.33 -14.34
C ALA A 141 25.71 -15.56 -15.64
N GLY A 142 24.99 -14.46 -15.90
CA GLY A 142 25.29 -13.59 -17.03
C GLY A 142 24.89 -12.13 -16.78
N THR A 143 25.10 -11.33 -17.81
CA THR A 143 24.88 -9.89 -17.84
C THR A 143 23.86 -9.48 -18.89
N VAL A 144 23.27 -8.29 -18.74
CA VAL A 144 22.35 -7.67 -19.72
C VAL A 144 22.54 -6.15 -19.75
N HIS A 145 22.47 -5.54 -20.93
CA HIS A 145 22.38 -4.08 -21.04
C HIS A 145 20.94 -3.61 -20.88
N LEU A 146 20.75 -2.56 -20.08
CA LEU A 146 19.46 -1.89 -19.93
C LEU A 146 19.49 -0.50 -20.56
N ILE A 147 18.35 -0.14 -21.15
CA ILE A 147 18.00 1.20 -21.62
C ILE A 147 16.64 1.52 -21.02
N ALA A 148 16.47 2.70 -20.41
CA ALA A 148 15.18 3.16 -19.93
C ALA A 148 14.89 4.56 -20.46
N ASP A 149 13.72 4.70 -21.09
CA ASP A 149 13.22 5.96 -21.60
C ASP A 149 11.98 6.37 -20.78
N LEU A 150 11.99 7.57 -20.21
CA LEU A 150 10.90 8.14 -19.40
C LEU A 150 9.81 8.71 -20.29
N ALA A 151 8.61 8.14 -20.21
CA ALA A 151 7.42 8.58 -20.94
C ALA A 151 6.58 9.60 -20.16
N GLY A 152 6.70 9.60 -18.84
CA GLY A 152 6.04 10.54 -17.95
C GLY A 152 6.06 10.06 -16.50
N TYR A 153 5.45 10.85 -15.62
CA TYR A 153 5.37 10.55 -14.20
C TYR A 153 3.99 10.84 -13.63
N TYR A 154 3.65 10.13 -12.56
CA TYR A 154 2.46 10.36 -11.76
C TYR A 154 2.81 11.20 -10.54
N THR A 155 2.00 12.22 -10.27
CA THR A 155 2.21 13.21 -9.21
C THR A 155 0.93 13.42 -8.39
N SER A 156 1.09 13.87 -7.14
CA SER A 156 -0.03 14.36 -6.32
C SER A 156 -0.55 15.73 -6.77
N ASP A 157 0.24 16.47 -7.55
CA ASP A 157 -0.19 17.75 -8.12
C ASP A 157 -1.38 17.59 -9.06
N THR A 158 -2.05 18.69 -9.39
CA THR A 158 -3.10 18.68 -10.41
C THR A 158 -2.47 18.62 -11.82
N ALA A 159 -2.70 17.52 -12.52
CA ALA A 159 -2.33 17.34 -13.92
C ALA A 159 -3.40 16.53 -14.67
N SER A 160 -3.01 15.67 -15.62
CA SER A 160 -3.94 14.95 -16.47
C SER A 160 -4.46 13.66 -15.84
N ARG A 161 -5.73 13.34 -16.04
CA ARG A 161 -6.40 12.13 -15.55
C ARG A 161 -6.70 11.19 -16.72
N PHE A 162 -6.76 9.89 -16.45
CA PHE A 162 -6.90 8.85 -17.48
C PHE A 162 -8.36 8.56 -17.81
N THR A 163 -8.70 8.57 -19.09
CA THR A 163 -9.97 8.09 -19.63
C THR A 163 -9.70 6.82 -20.41
N SER A 164 -10.25 5.72 -19.95
CA SER A 164 -10.12 4.44 -20.63
C SER A 164 -11.02 4.37 -21.87
N VAL A 165 -10.57 3.66 -22.89
CA VAL A 165 -11.29 3.48 -24.15
C VAL A 165 -11.38 1.99 -24.44
N ALA A 166 -12.55 1.52 -24.88
CA ALA A 166 -12.67 0.15 -25.38
C ALA A 166 -11.67 -0.03 -26.54
N PRO A 167 -10.81 -1.08 -26.54
CA PRO A 167 -9.68 -1.12 -27.45
C PRO A 167 -10.08 -0.90 -28.91
N ARG A 168 -9.52 0.15 -29.53
CA ARG A 168 -9.92 0.64 -30.86
C ARG A 168 -8.71 0.74 -31.78
N ARG A 169 -8.79 0.10 -32.96
CA ARG A 169 -7.78 0.20 -34.02
C ARG A 169 -7.73 1.64 -34.56
N MET A 170 -6.58 2.28 -34.42
CA MET A 170 -6.32 3.64 -34.91
C MET A 170 -5.43 3.65 -36.17
N LEU A 171 -4.59 2.64 -36.33
CA LEU A 171 -3.76 2.45 -37.52
C LEU A 171 -3.59 0.96 -37.82
N ASP A 172 -3.66 0.58 -39.10
CA ASP A 172 -3.30 -0.76 -39.57
C ASP A 172 -2.63 -0.68 -40.95
N THR A 173 -1.29 -0.63 -40.96
CA THR A 173 -0.59 -0.50 -42.23
C THR A 173 -0.51 -1.80 -43.03
N ARG A 174 -1.04 -2.93 -42.54
CA ARG A 174 -1.15 -4.16 -43.36
C ARG A 174 -2.14 -4.00 -44.50
N THR A 175 -3.08 -3.07 -44.35
CA THR A 175 -4.06 -2.69 -45.37
C THR A 175 -3.54 -1.59 -46.30
N THR A 176 -2.35 -1.04 -46.01
CA THR A 176 -1.68 0.00 -46.78
C THR A 176 -0.20 -0.36 -46.98
N ALA A 177 0.67 0.62 -47.25
CA ALA A 177 2.09 0.37 -47.41
C ALA A 177 2.81 0.23 -46.05
N PRO A 178 3.81 -0.67 -45.92
CA PRO A 178 4.66 -0.72 -44.73
C PRO A 178 5.46 0.58 -44.58
N VAL A 179 5.82 0.92 -43.34
CA VAL A 179 6.65 2.08 -43.05
C VAL A 179 8.09 1.77 -43.43
N GLY A 180 8.64 2.55 -44.36
CA GLY A 180 10.00 2.38 -44.87
C GLY A 180 11.09 2.83 -43.92
N ALA A 181 12.35 2.58 -44.29
CA ALA A 181 13.51 2.99 -43.53
C ALA A 181 13.59 4.51 -43.45
N GLY A 182 13.90 5.04 -42.28
CA GLY A 182 13.96 6.48 -42.05
C GLY A 182 12.62 7.22 -42.18
N SER A 183 11.52 6.51 -42.46
CA SER A 183 10.23 7.10 -42.78
C SER A 183 9.33 7.22 -41.55
N THR A 184 8.34 8.10 -41.64
CA THR A 184 7.35 8.31 -40.60
C THR A 184 5.94 8.03 -41.08
N ILE A 185 5.04 7.73 -40.14
CA ILE A 185 3.59 7.72 -40.36
C ILE A 185 2.90 8.40 -39.18
N GLU A 186 1.87 9.20 -39.45
CA GLU A 186 1.05 9.83 -38.42
C GLU A 186 -0.14 8.97 -38.04
N VAL A 187 -0.48 8.97 -36.75
CA VAL A 187 -1.70 8.37 -36.22
C VAL A 187 -2.63 9.50 -35.80
N ASN A 188 -3.77 9.63 -36.47
CA ASN A 188 -4.77 10.64 -36.16
C ASN A 188 -5.70 10.16 -35.03
N LEU A 189 -5.68 10.86 -33.90
CA LEU A 189 -6.45 10.51 -32.71
C LEU A 189 -7.53 11.56 -32.38
N SER A 190 -7.62 12.64 -33.17
CA SER A 190 -8.54 13.77 -32.94
C SER A 190 -10.02 13.41 -32.89
N GLY A 191 -10.44 12.30 -33.53
CA GLY A 191 -11.81 11.80 -33.49
C GLY A 191 -12.19 11.05 -32.20
N VAL A 192 -11.24 10.84 -31.29
CA VAL A 192 -11.46 10.11 -30.02
C VAL A 192 -11.02 10.94 -28.81
N LEU A 193 -9.94 11.70 -28.94
CA LEU A 193 -9.35 12.48 -27.85
C LEU A 193 -10.11 13.80 -27.62
N SER A 194 -10.26 14.19 -26.35
CA SER A 194 -10.72 15.54 -26.00
C SER A 194 -9.72 16.60 -26.47
N ALA A 195 -10.18 17.85 -26.63
CA ALA A 195 -9.34 18.96 -27.09
C ALA A 195 -8.13 19.22 -26.18
N GLY A 196 -8.30 19.00 -24.86
CA GLY A 196 -7.22 19.15 -23.87
C GLY A 196 -6.40 17.88 -23.62
N ALA A 197 -6.50 16.85 -24.45
CA ALA A 197 -5.72 15.63 -24.25
C ALA A 197 -4.22 15.91 -24.32
N THR A 198 -3.47 15.38 -23.35
CA THR A 198 -2.03 15.62 -23.19
C THR A 198 -1.19 14.39 -23.54
N ALA A 199 -1.77 13.19 -23.41
CA ALA A 199 -1.11 11.94 -23.76
C ALA A 199 -2.10 10.82 -24.11
N VAL A 200 -1.59 9.76 -24.73
CA VAL A 200 -2.31 8.52 -24.99
C VAL A 200 -1.54 7.31 -24.56
N THR A 201 -2.26 6.24 -24.22
CA THR A 201 -1.71 4.90 -24.07
C THR A 201 -2.25 4.02 -25.19
N VAL A 202 -1.33 3.43 -25.97
CA VAL A 202 -1.63 2.58 -27.12
C VAL A 202 -0.89 1.25 -26.99
N ASN A 203 -1.46 0.20 -27.57
CA ASN A 203 -0.74 -1.02 -27.87
C ASN A 203 -0.17 -0.89 -29.29
N LEU A 204 1.16 -0.77 -29.40
CA LEU A 204 1.88 -0.63 -30.67
C LEU A 204 2.46 -1.98 -31.05
N THR A 205 2.07 -2.51 -32.21
CA THR A 205 2.54 -3.81 -32.72
C THR A 205 3.28 -3.64 -34.03
N GLY A 206 4.52 -4.12 -34.05
CA GLY A 206 5.31 -4.26 -35.28
C GLY A 206 5.12 -5.66 -35.86
N ILE A 207 4.90 -5.74 -37.17
CA ILE A 207 4.52 -6.96 -37.86
C ILE A 207 5.53 -7.23 -38.98
N THR A 208 6.22 -8.36 -38.85
CA THR A 208 7.12 -8.95 -39.84
C THR A 208 8.09 -7.93 -40.45
N PRO A 209 8.90 -7.23 -39.64
CA PRO A 209 9.88 -6.30 -40.16
C PRO A 209 10.89 -7.03 -41.05
N THR A 210 11.43 -6.35 -42.07
CA THR A 210 12.42 -6.95 -42.98
C THR A 210 13.84 -6.97 -42.42
N SER A 211 14.08 -6.23 -41.32
CA SER A 211 15.40 -6.02 -40.73
C SER A 211 15.24 -5.77 -39.23
N SER A 212 16.27 -6.03 -38.44
CA SER A 212 16.27 -5.64 -37.03
C SER A 212 16.19 -4.11 -36.98
N THR A 213 15.16 -3.59 -36.32
CA THR A 213 14.81 -2.16 -36.33
C THR A 213 14.17 -1.76 -35.00
N TYR A 214 13.94 -0.46 -34.83
CA TYR A 214 13.12 0.06 -33.78
C TYR A 214 12.12 1.08 -34.32
N VAL A 215 11.02 1.23 -33.60
CA VAL A 215 10.00 2.25 -33.83
C VAL A 215 10.06 3.26 -32.69
N THR A 216 10.02 4.55 -33.02
CA THR A 216 9.90 5.64 -32.05
C THR A 216 8.53 6.31 -32.21
N ALA A 217 7.73 6.30 -31.15
CA ALA A 217 6.50 7.07 -31.04
C ALA A 217 6.76 8.39 -30.32
N TYR A 218 6.28 9.50 -30.88
CA TYR A 218 6.47 10.83 -30.31
C TYR A 218 5.33 11.78 -30.72
N PRO A 219 5.15 12.92 -30.04
CA PRO A 219 4.10 13.87 -30.38
C PRO A 219 4.27 14.42 -31.79
N SER A 220 3.17 14.58 -32.52
CA SER A 220 3.22 15.23 -33.84
C SER A 220 3.74 16.67 -33.72
N GLY A 221 4.50 17.11 -34.73
CA GLY A 221 5.08 18.45 -34.77
C GLY A 221 6.28 18.68 -33.85
N THR A 222 6.77 17.68 -33.11
CA THR A 222 7.98 17.81 -32.27
C THR A 222 9.21 17.16 -32.90
N THR A 223 10.38 17.47 -32.36
CA THR A 223 11.62 16.76 -32.72
C THR A 223 11.56 15.31 -32.26
N ARG A 224 12.08 14.40 -33.09
CA ARG A 224 12.11 12.96 -32.78
C ARG A 224 13.10 12.71 -31.63
N PRO A 225 12.69 12.03 -30.55
CA PRO A 225 13.61 11.61 -29.49
C PRO A 225 14.51 10.45 -29.95
N THR A 226 15.58 10.17 -29.20
CA THR A 226 16.44 8.99 -29.42
C THR A 226 15.89 7.72 -28.76
N ALA A 227 14.79 7.84 -28.02
CA ALA A 227 14.08 6.75 -27.36
C ALA A 227 13.45 5.80 -28.38
N SER A 228 13.57 4.50 -28.16
CA SER A 228 12.80 3.49 -28.90
C SER A 228 11.53 3.18 -28.12
N SER A 229 10.39 3.09 -28.80
CA SER A 229 9.12 2.64 -28.22
C SER A 229 8.90 1.13 -28.44
N LEU A 230 9.52 0.56 -29.47
CA LEU A 230 9.41 -0.86 -29.80
C LEU A 230 10.69 -1.33 -30.49
N ASN A 231 11.21 -2.49 -30.10
CA ASN A 231 12.35 -3.14 -30.73
C ASN A 231 11.87 -4.39 -31.44
N LEU A 232 12.37 -4.60 -32.65
CA LEU A 232 11.77 -5.52 -33.62
C LEU A 232 12.84 -6.35 -34.31
N ASP A 233 12.69 -7.67 -34.23
CA ASP A 233 13.51 -8.64 -34.95
C ASP A 233 12.89 -9.05 -36.28
N PRO A 234 13.70 -9.34 -37.33
CA PRO A 234 13.21 -9.73 -38.64
C PRO A 234 12.15 -10.84 -38.57
N GLY A 235 11.02 -10.65 -39.25
CA GLY A 235 9.94 -11.64 -39.32
C GLY A 235 9.10 -11.82 -38.05
N ALA A 236 9.45 -11.17 -36.94
CA ALA A 236 8.69 -11.28 -35.68
C ALA A 236 7.41 -10.42 -35.69
N ILE A 237 6.48 -10.76 -34.79
CA ILE A 237 5.32 -9.91 -34.47
C ILE A 237 5.42 -9.53 -32.99
N THR A 238 5.79 -8.29 -32.70
CA THR A 238 6.11 -7.85 -31.33
C THR A 238 5.20 -6.68 -30.93
N PRO A 239 4.38 -6.83 -29.88
CA PRO A 239 3.63 -5.74 -29.28
C PRO A 239 4.44 -5.09 -28.15
N ASN A 240 4.15 -3.82 -27.88
CA ASN A 240 4.51 -3.14 -26.64
C ASN A 240 3.40 -2.15 -26.26
N LEU A 241 3.13 -2.02 -24.97
CA LEU A 241 2.32 -0.92 -24.46
C LEU A 241 3.15 0.37 -24.53
N VAL A 242 2.59 1.45 -25.05
CA VAL A 242 3.31 2.72 -25.22
C VAL A 242 2.42 3.86 -24.75
N THR A 243 2.88 4.58 -23.74
CA THR A 243 2.33 5.88 -23.33
C THR A 243 3.18 6.98 -23.94
N VAL A 244 2.55 7.93 -24.61
CA VAL A 244 3.24 9.00 -25.34
C VAL A 244 2.41 10.29 -25.28
N ALA A 245 3.08 11.44 -25.15
CA ALA A 245 2.40 12.72 -25.25
C ALA A 245 1.80 12.91 -26.65
N VAL A 246 0.71 13.68 -26.77
CA VAL A 246 0.09 13.98 -28.07
C VAL A 246 0.43 15.39 -28.52
N GLY A 247 0.56 15.57 -29.84
CA GLY A 247 0.73 16.90 -30.43
C GLY A 247 -0.52 17.77 -30.22
N ALA A 248 -0.38 19.08 -30.39
CA ALA A 248 -1.51 20.02 -30.29
C ALA A 248 -2.63 19.72 -31.31
N ASP A 249 -2.30 19.02 -32.39
CA ASP A 249 -3.21 18.50 -33.42
C ASP A 249 -3.89 17.18 -33.02
N ARG A 250 -3.63 16.66 -31.82
CA ARG A 250 -4.06 15.35 -31.30
C ARG A 250 -3.59 14.21 -32.20
N ARG A 251 -2.34 14.28 -32.67
CA ARG A 251 -1.67 13.21 -33.40
C ARG A 251 -0.38 12.77 -32.71
N ILE A 252 0.05 11.56 -33.05
CA ILE A 252 1.39 11.05 -32.76
C ILE A 252 2.07 10.63 -34.05
N THR A 253 3.39 10.69 -34.06
CA THR A 253 4.22 10.27 -35.19
C THR A 253 4.99 9.00 -34.83
N LEU A 254 4.98 8.03 -35.74
CA LEU A 254 5.75 6.80 -35.63
C LEU A 254 6.88 6.82 -36.65
N TYR A 255 8.11 6.76 -36.19
CA TYR A 255 9.32 6.67 -37.01
C TYR A 255 9.83 5.22 -37.06
N ASN A 256 10.16 4.71 -38.24
CA ASN A 256 10.89 3.44 -38.40
C ASN A 256 12.35 3.70 -38.76
N HIS A 257 13.28 3.03 -38.08
CA HIS A 257 14.71 3.25 -38.28
C HIS A 257 15.24 2.63 -39.58
N ILE A 258 15.15 1.31 -39.71
CA ILE A 258 15.73 0.51 -40.80
C ILE A 258 14.67 -0.45 -41.36
N GLY A 259 14.86 -0.88 -42.60
CA GLY A 259 14.01 -1.88 -43.24
C GLY A 259 12.57 -1.38 -43.47
N ARG A 260 11.65 -2.33 -43.71
CA ARG A 260 10.22 -2.08 -43.82
C ARG A 260 9.49 -2.82 -42.72
N VAL A 261 8.45 -2.21 -42.16
CA VAL A 261 7.64 -2.82 -41.10
C VAL A 261 6.17 -2.43 -41.23
N HIS A 262 5.27 -3.38 -41.01
CA HIS A 262 3.86 -3.05 -40.82
C HIS A 262 3.58 -2.69 -39.36
N LEU A 263 2.83 -1.62 -39.13
CA LEU A 263 2.50 -1.12 -37.80
C LEU A 263 0.99 -1.18 -37.59
N VAL A 264 0.63 -1.68 -36.42
CA VAL A 264 -0.73 -1.69 -35.89
C VAL A 264 -0.75 -0.90 -34.59
N VAL A 265 -1.73 -0.01 -34.46
CA VAL A 265 -1.92 0.80 -33.25
C VAL A 265 -3.35 0.62 -32.76
N ASP A 266 -3.48 0.12 -31.54
CA ASP A 266 -4.75 0.00 -30.83
C ASP A 266 -4.76 0.95 -29.63
N LEU A 267 -5.74 1.85 -29.55
CA LEU A 267 -5.88 2.81 -28.46
C LEU A 267 -6.49 2.13 -27.22
N ALA A 268 -5.83 2.27 -26.07
CA ALA A 268 -6.30 1.78 -24.77
C ALA A 268 -6.92 2.89 -23.90
N GLY A 269 -6.48 4.13 -24.08
CA GLY A 269 -7.02 5.31 -23.38
C GLY A 269 -6.17 6.55 -23.56
N TYR A 270 -6.59 7.65 -22.93
CA TYR A 270 -5.93 8.94 -23.04
C TYR A 270 -5.94 9.73 -21.73
N TYR A 271 -5.03 10.70 -21.61
CA TYR A 271 -4.91 11.58 -20.47
C TYR A 271 -5.39 12.99 -20.82
N ALA A 272 -6.20 13.60 -19.95
CA ALA A 272 -6.63 14.99 -20.10
C ALA A 272 -6.83 15.67 -18.72
N PRO A 273 -6.61 16.99 -18.59
CA PRO A 273 -6.77 17.68 -17.31
C PRO A 273 -8.24 17.83 -16.89
N ASP A 274 -9.16 17.91 -17.85
CA ASP A 274 -10.58 18.22 -17.62
C ASP A 274 -11.42 17.01 -17.20
N ARG A 275 -10.95 15.78 -17.41
CA ARG A 275 -11.74 14.55 -17.19
C ARG A 275 -10.87 13.32 -16.93
N GLY A 276 -11.50 12.28 -16.41
CA GLY A 276 -10.89 10.96 -16.25
C GLY A 276 -10.65 10.58 -14.79
N ALA A 277 -10.18 9.37 -14.61
CA ALA A 277 -9.83 8.75 -13.35
C ALA A 277 -8.36 9.00 -12.99
N ARG A 278 -8.07 8.99 -11.69
CA ARG A 278 -6.71 9.14 -11.17
C ARG A 278 -6.04 7.77 -11.04
N PHE A 279 -4.73 7.74 -11.20
CA PHE A 279 -3.95 6.51 -11.10
C PHE A 279 -3.67 6.17 -9.65
N ILE A 280 -3.91 4.91 -9.29
CA ILE A 280 -3.64 4.36 -7.99
C ILE A 280 -2.64 3.23 -8.16
N PRO A 281 -1.37 3.43 -7.73
CA PRO A 281 -0.38 2.37 -7.80
C PRO A 281 -0.72 1.27 -6.80
N VAL A 282 -0.48 0.02 -7.18
CA VAL A 282 -0.44 -1.11 -6.26
C VAL A 282 0.89 -1.82 -6.44
N THR A 283 1.40 -2.46 -5.40
CA THR A 283 2.42 -3.48 -5.64
C THR A 283 1.81 -4.65 -6.38
N SER A 284 2.63 -5.31 -7.21
CA SER A 284 2.18 -6.36 -8.14
C SER A 284 1.28 -7.38 -7.44
N LEU A 285 -0.01 -7.37 -7.79
CA LEU A 285 -1.01 -8.26 -7.21
C LEU A 285 -1.38 -9.33 -8.24
N ARG A 286 -1.03 -10.59 -7.96
CA ARG A 286 -1.42 -11.73 -8.80
C ARG A 286 -2.92 -11.98 -8.66
N VAL A 287 -3.67 -11.73 -9.74
CA VAL A 287 -5.14 -11.88 -9.76
C VAL A 287 -5.60 -13.10 -10.53
N ALA A 288 -4.75 -13.68 -11.38
CA ALA A 288 -4.97 -14.99 -11.98
C ALA A 288 -3.65 -15.70 -12.30
N ASP A 289 -3.57 -16.99 -11.98
CA ASP A 289 -2.46 -17.86 -12.34
C ASP A 289 -3.02 -19.20 -12.84
N THR A 290 -2.84 -19.46 -14.13
CA THR A 290 -3.36 -20.68 -14.75
C THR A 290 -2.49 -21.92 -14.51
N ASN A 291 -1.26 -21.74 -14.04
CA ASN A 291 -0.37 -22.86 -13.72
C ASN A 291 -0.85 -23.59 -12.46
N THR A 292 -1.44 -22.83 -11.54
CA THR A 292 -1.89 -23.33 -10.23
C THR A 292 -3.40 -23.50 -10.17
N SER A 293 -4.18 -22.72 -10.94
CA SER A 293 -5.65 -22.72 -10.85
C SER A 293 -6.34 -22.59 -12.21
N GLY A 294 -7.39 -23.39 -12.45
CA GLY A 294 -8.21 -23.31 -13.67
C GLY A 294 -7.56 -23.82 -14.95
N GLY A 295 -6.26 -24.18 -14.94
CA GLY A 295 -5.54 -24.76 -16.07
C GLY A 295 -5.31 -23.79 -17.25
N PRO A 296 -4.48 -24.18 -18.25
CA PRO A 296 -4.14 -23.35 -19.40
C PRO A 296 -5.36 -22.88 -20.23
N LEU A 297 -5.25 -21.74 -20.90
CA LEU A 297 -6.26 -21.29 -21.88
C LEU A 297 -6.03 -21.97 -23.23
N GLY A 298 -6.98 -22.80 -23.65
CA GLY A 298 -6.99 -23.45 -24.96
C GLY A 298 -7.28 -22.51 -26.13
N THR A 299 -7.44 -23.10 -27.32
CA THR A 299 -7.68 -22.37 -28.57
C THR A 299 -9.05 -21.69 -28.55
N GLY A 300 -9.09 -20.40 -28.83
CA GLY A 300 -10.31 -19.60 -28.80
C GLY A 300 -10.90 -19.40 -27.40
N ALA A 301 -10.25 -19.92 -26.35
CA ALA A 301 -10.80 -19.90 -25.00
C ALA A 301 -10.66 -18.52 -24.36
N THR A 302 -11.63 -18.19 -23.52
CA THR A 302 -11.63 -16.99 -22.69
C THR A 302 -11.58 -17.33 -21.21
N ARG A 303 -10.97 -16.46 -20.41
CA ARG A 303 -11.06 -16.48 -18.96
C ARG A 303 -11.43 -15.09 -18.46
N THR A 304 -12.42 -15.02 -17.60
CA THR A 304 -12.78 -13.79 -16.91
C THR A 304 -11.96 -13.69 -15.63
N VAL A 305 -11.27 -12.57 -15.46
CA VAL A 305 -10.57 -12.15 -14.25
C VAL A 305 -11.51 -11.21 -13.50
N ASP A 306 -11.96 -11.62 -12.33
CA ASP A 306 -12.83 -10.82 -11.47
C ASP A 306 -12.00 -9.99 -10.48
N LEU A 307 -12.13 -8.66 -10.54
CA LEU A 307 -11.45 -7.74 -9.65
C LEU A 307 -12.43 -7.03 -8.69
N ALA A 308 -13.74 -7.30 -8.74
CA ALA A 308 -14.73 -6.65 -7.86
C ALA A 308 -14.39 -6.83 -6.38
N SER A 309 -13.85 -7.98 -6.02
CA SER A 309 -13.44 -8.29 -4.66
C SER A 309 -12.01 -7.87 -4.34
N ARG A 310 -11.34 -7.10 -5.21
CA ARG A 310 -9.90 -6.78 -5.08
C ARG A 310 -9.62 -5.29 -5.18
N ILE A 311 -10.37 -4.56 -6.01
CA ILE A 311 -10.21 -3.12 -6.21
C ILE A 311 -11.53 -2.38 -5.94
N PRO A 312 -11.49 -1.07 -5.61
CA PRO A 312 -12.69 -0.27 -5.37
C PRO A 312 -13.66 -0.28 -6.56
N ALA A 313 -14.96 -0.19 -6.27
CA ALA A 313 -16.01 -0.16 -7.30
C ALA A 313 -15.92 1.06 -8.23
N THR A 314 -15.22 2.11 -7.81
CA THR A 314 -14.94 3.32 -8.60
C THR A 314 -13.85 3.15 -9.65
N ALA A 315 -13.20 1.98 -9.71
CA ALA A 315 -12.20 1.68 -10.72
C ALA A 315 -12.83 1.60 -12.12
N THR A 316 -12.20 2.25 -13.08
CA THR A 316 -12.63 2.38 -14.48
C THR A 316 -11.70 1.66 -15.47
N ALA A 317 -10.45 1.42 -15.06
CA ALA A 317 -9.46 0.67 -15.81
C ALA A 317 -8.40 0.08 -14.89
N VAL A 318 -7.69 -0.93 -15.38
CA VAL A 318 -6.61 -1.61 -14.65
C VAL A 318 -5.35 -1.67 -15.51
N VAL A 319 -4.19 -1.54 -14.88
CA VAL A 319 -2.86 -1.74 -15.47
C VAL A 319 -2.42 -3.15 -15.11
N LEU A 320 -2.21 -3.97 -16.13
CA LEU A 320 -1.85 -5.37 -16.03
C LEU A 320 -0.43 -5.60 -16.53
N ASN A 321 0.28 -6.54 -15.90
CA ASN A 321 1.40 -7.24 -16.53
C ASN A 321 0.93 -8.67 -16.86
N LEU A 322 0.88 -9.00 -18.14
CA LEU A 322 0.46 -10.31 -18.62
C LEU A 322 1.69 -11.12 -18.99
N THR A 323 1.88 -12.29 -18.36
CA THR A 323 2.97 -13.21 -18.71
C THR A 323 2.39 -14.52 -19.23
N GLY A 324 2.84 -14.95 -20.40
CA GLY A 324 2.32 -16.16 -21.04
C GLY A 324 3.40 -17.11 -21.52
N ASN A 325 3.08 -18.41 -21.44
CA ASN A 325 3.89 -19.51 -21.97
C ASN A 325 3.00 -20.40 -22.85
N PRO A 326 3.15 -20.40 -24.17
CA PRO A 326 2.26 -21.14 -25.04
C PRO A 326 2.87 -22.46 -25.56
N THR A 327 2.01 -23.37 -26.03
CA THR A 327 2.42 -24.58 -26.75
C THR A 327 2.71 -24.32 -28.23
N THR A 328 2.07 -23.30 -28.82
CA THR A 328 2.24 -22.87 -30.22
C THR A 328 2.26 -21.34 -30.27
N SER A 329 2.83 -20.74 -31.31
CA SER A 329 2.74 -19.28 -31.46
C SER A 329 1.28 -18.83 -31.44
N THR A 330 0.98 -17.83 -30.62
CA THR A 330 -0.39 -17.34 -30.37
C THR A 330 -0.34 -15.88 -29.94
N TYR A 331 -1.50 -15.28 -29.72
CA TYR A 331 -1.62 -14.01 -29.04
C TYR A 331 -2.72 -14.05 -27.99
N VAL A 332 -2.56 -13.18 -26.99
CA VAL A 332 -3.54 -12.95 -25.94
C VAL A 332 -4.09 -11.53 -26.05
N THR A 333 -5.41 -11.43 -25.86
CA THR A 333 -6.15 -10.17 -25.85
C THR A 333 -6.86 -10.02 -24.52
N ALA A 334 -6.64 -8.90 -23.84
CA ALA A 334 -7.34 -8.51 -22.63
C ALA A 334 -8.31 -7.36 -22.94
N TYR A 335 -9.57 -7.50 -22.53
CA TYR A 335 -10.63 -6.56 -22.85
C TYR A 335 -11.71 -6.51 -21.75
N PRO A 336 -12.55 -5.46 -21.69
CA PRO A 336 -13.62 -5.36 -20.70
C PRO A 336 -14.54 -6.57 -20.76
N ALA A 337 -14.82 -7.20 -19.61
CA ALA A 337 -15.77 -8.32 -19.58
C ALA A 337 -17.17 -7.86 -20.02
N GLY A 338 -17.86 -8.69 -20.80
CA GLY A 338 -19.13 -8.34 -21.45
C GLY A 338 -19.00 -7.44 -22.68
N GLY A 339 -17.80 -6.92 -22.99
CA GLY A 339 -17.52 -6.21 -24.23
C GLY A 339 -17.22 -7.15 -25.41
N SER A 340 -17.29 -6.61 -26.63
CA SER A 340 -16.86 -7.32 -27.83
C SER A 340 -15.32 -7.46 -27.84
N ARG A 341 -14.83 -8.66 -28.17
CA ARG A 341 -13.38 -8.92 -28.31
C ARG A 341 -12.79 -8.01 -29.41
N PRO A 342 -11.78 -7.18 -29.10
CA PRO A 342 -11.11 -6.36 -30.10
C PRO A 342 -10.15 -7.21 -30.96
N LEU A 343 -9.69 -6.65 -32.08
CA LEU A 343 -8.63 -7.25 -32.91
C LEU A 343 -7.21 -6.96 -32.38
N ALA A 344 -7.10 -6.29 -31.24
CA ALA A 344 -5.85 -5.94 -30.58
C ALA A 344 -5.22 -7.16 -29.92
N SER A 345 -3.90 -7.30 -29.99
CA SER A 345 -3.13 -8.32 -29.30
C SER A 345 -2.27 -7.67 -28.21
N ASN A 346 -2.59 -7.92 -26.94
CA ASN A 346 -1.81 -7.39 -25.82
C ASN A 346 -0.51 -8.15 -25.61
N LEU A 347 -0.44 -9.41 -26.01
CA LEU A 347 0.74 -10.24 -25.83
C LEU A 347 0.86 -11.20 -27.01
N ASN A 348 2.03 -11.22 -27.65
CA ASN A 348 2.32 -12.17 -28.71
C ASN A 348 3.32 -13.18 -28.18
N LEU A 349 2.91 -14.44 -28.21
CA LEU A 349 3.57 -15.53 -27.53
C LEU A 349 4.17 -16.49 -28.55
N VAL A 350 5.36 -17.00 -28.24
CA VAL A 350 6.08 -18.01 -29.02
C VAL A 350 6.39 -19.18 -28.08
N PRO A 351 6.39 -20.45 -28.55
CA PRO A 351 6.56 -21.60 -27.68
C PRO A 351 7.87 -21.62 -26.89
N GLN A 352 7.86 -22.39 -25.79
CA GLN A 352 9.04 -22.70 -24.96
C GLN A 352 9.71 -21.46 -24.32
N ARG A 353 8.97 -20.35 -24.17
CA ARG A 353 9.46 -19.16 -23.46
C ARG A 353 8.34 -18.40 -22.79
N ASP A 354 8.65 -17.83 -21.63
CA ASP A 354 7.80 -16.85 -20.97
C ASP A 354 7.96 -15.49 -21.66
N THR A 355 6.85 -14.87 -21.99
CA THR A 355 6.83 -13.51 -22.54
C THR A 355 5.88 -12.67 -21.72
N ALA A 356 6.37 -11.52 -21.23
CA ALA A 356 5.61 -10.54 -20.47
C ALA A 356 5.37 -9.27 -21.31
N ASN A 357 4.19 -8.67 -21.19
CA ASN A 357 3.90 -7.34 -21.72
C ASN A 357 2.86 -6.62 -20.86
N GLY A 358 3.03 -5.31 -20.70
CA GLY A 358 2.05 -4.44 -20.06
C GLY A 358 0.74 -4.33 -20.86
N ALA A 359 -0.37 -4.15 -20.18
CA ALA A 359 -1.66 -3.83 -20.79
C ALA A 359 -2.44 -2.85 -19.91
N VAL A 360 -3.09 -1.85 -20.52
CA VAL A 360 -4.12 -1.05 -19.83
C VAL A 360 -5.47 -1.47 -20.39
N VAL A 361 -6.38 -1.88 -19.51
CA VAL A 361 -7.66 -2.46 -19.91
C VAL A 361 -8.77 -1.76 -19.17
N ALA A 362 -9.76 -1.24 -19.90
CA ALA A 362 -10.99 -0.75 -19.31
C ALA A 362 -11.71 -1.89 -18.57
N LEU A 363 -12.36 -1.58 -17.45
CA LEU A 363 -13.08 -2.57 -16.66
C LEU A 363 -14.50 -2.76 -17.21
N GLY A 364 -14.92 -4.02 -17.32
CA GLY A 364 -16.30 -4.39 -17.61
C GLY A 364 -17.20 -4.29 -16.37
N THR A 365 -18.45 -4.76 -16.50
CA THR A 365 -19.40 -4.79 -15.38
C THR A 365 -18.85 -5.57 -14.19
N GLY A 366 -18.92 -4.97 -13.00
CA GLY A 366 -18.37 -5.55 -11.77
C GLY A 366 -16.85 -5.64 -11.75
N ALA A 367 -16.13 -4.63 -12.27
CA ALA A 367 -14.66 -4.60 -12.28
C ALA A 367 -14.01 -5.86 -12.88
N ARG A 368 -14.54 -6.37 -13.99
CA ARG A 368 -14.05 -7.61 -14.62
C ARG A 368 -13.30 -7.37 -15.93
N VAL A 369 -12.28 -8.17 -16.18
CA VAL A 369 -11.53 -8.24 -17.44
C VAL A 369 -11.68 -9.63 -18.05
N THR A 370 -11.77 -9.74 -19.37
CA THR A 370 -11.68 -11.03 -20.07
C THR A 370 -10.35 -11.12 -20.80
N VAL A 371 -9.65 -12.22 -20.59
CA VAL A 371 -8.46 -12.60 -21.37
C VAL A 371 -8.83 -13.71 -22.35
N TYR A 372 -8.39 -13.58 -23.59
CA TYR A 372 -8.65 -14.51 -24.69
C TYR A 372 -7.33 -15.06 -25.22
N ASN A 373 -7.25 -16.37 -25.50
CA ASN A 373 -6.14 -16.98 -26.25
C ASN A 373 -6.58 -17.34 -27.67
N ASN A 374 -5.75 -17.00 -28.66
CA ASN A 374 -6.08 -17.24 -30.06
C ASN A 374 -5.98 -18.70 -30.49
N THR A 375 -4.81 -19.30 -30.35
CA THR A 375 -4.47 -20.64 -30.85
C THR A 375 -3.60 -21.40 -29.85
N GLY A 376 -3.54 -22.72 -30.00
CA GLY A 376 -2.81 -23.58 -29.09
C GLY A 376 -3.36 -23.53 -27.67
N SER A 377 -2.49 -23.80 -26.71
CA SER A 377 -2.76 -23.69 -25.28
C SER A 377 -1.72 -22.76 -24.64
N THR A 378 -2.10 -21.93 -23.70
CA THR A 378 -1.16 -21.05 -23.00
C THR A 378 -1.44 -20.96 -21.52
N ASN A 379 -0.39 -21.09 -20.72
CA ASN A 379 -0.43 -20.67 -19.33
C ASN A 379 -0.32 -19.15 -19.27
N LEU A 380 -1.13 -18.53 -18.42
CA LEU A 380 -1.16 -17.09 -18.20
C LEU A 380 -1.07 -16.72 -16.73
N LEU A 381 -0.24 -15.72 -16.50
CA LEU A 381 -0.13 -14.98 -15.27
C LEU A 381 -0.70 -13.60 -15.51
N VAL A 382 -1.58 -13.14 -14.63
CA VAL A 382 -2.19 -11.82 -14.69
C VAL A 382 -1.88 -11.11 -13.38
N ASP A 383 -0.99 -10.11 -13.44
CA ASP A 383 -0.68 -9.24 -12.32
C ASP A 383 -1.27 -7.86 -12.52
N VAL A 384 -1.81 -7.28 -11.45
CA VAL A 384 -2.24 -5.87 -11.41
C VAL A 384 -1.11 -5.04 -10.83
N THR A 385 -0.66 -4.00 -11.54
CA THR A 385 0.39 -3.07 -11.10
C THR A 385 -0.15 -1.68 -10.75
N GLY A 386 -1.43 -1.46 -10.98
CA GLY A 386 -2.15 -0.24 -10.65
C GLY A 386 -3.53 -0.25 -11.28
N PHE A 387 -4.39 0.68 -10.88
CA PHE A 387 -5.70 0.87 -11.49
C PHE A 387 -6.05 2.36 -11.55
N PHE A 388 -7.03 2.70 -12.38
CA PHE A 388 -7.54 4.04 -12.50
C PHE A 388 -8.91 4.11 -11.86
N ALA A 389 -9.08 4.93 -10.82
CA ALA A 389 -10.35 5.13 -10.15
C ALA A 389 -10.74 6.60 -10.10
N THR A 390 -12.03 6.87 -10.14
CA THR A 390 -12.54 8.19 -9.77
C THR A 390 -12.68 8.22 -8.25
N PRO A 391 -12.08 9.19 -7.55
CA PRO A 391 -12.38 9.36 -6.13
C PRO A 391 -13.88 9.54 -5.98
N THR A 392 -14.54 8.66 -5.24
CA THR A 392 -15.83 8.97 -4.66
C THR A 392 -15.57 10.14 -3.72
N SER A 393 -16.18 11.30 -3.94
CA SER A 393 -16.33 12.22 -2.82
C SER A 393 -17.17 11.43 -1.82
N CYS A 394 -16.61 10.92 -0.73
CA CYS A 394 -17.44 10.21 0.21
C CYS A 394 -18.54 11.12 0.81
N VAL A 395 -18.66 12.42 0.51
CA VAL A 395 -19.49 13.47 1.15
C VAL A 395 -19.62 13.37 2.70
N GLU A 396 -20.12 12.27 3.26
CA GLU A 396 -20.28 11.91 4.68
C GLU A 396 -19.58 10.54 4.98
N ASP A 397 -19.39 10.16 6.24
CA ASP A 397 -18.83 8.86 6.66
C ASP A 397 -17.48 8.46 6.03
N CYS A 398 -16.57 9.42 5.98
CA CYS A 398 -15.25 9.24 5.40
C CYS A 398 -14.24 8.77 6.42
N LEU A 399 -13.42 7.81 6.00
CA LEU A 399 -12.18 7.53 6.71
C LEU A 399 -11.24 8.75 6.64
N TYR A 400 -10.73 9.19 7.78
CA TYR A 400 -9.63 10.13 7.90
C TYR A 400 -8.39 9.39 8.40
N GLY A 401 -7.21 9.79 7.92
CA GLY A 401 -5.95 9.28 8.47
C GLY A 401 -4.84 10.31 8.46
N TRP A 402 -3.94 10.23 9.45
CA TRP A 402 -2.75 11.08 9.62
C TRP A 402 -1.61 10.30 10.29
N GLY A 403 -0.40 10.87 10.26
CA GLY A 403 0.79 10.31 10.92
C GLY A 403 1.43 9.11 10.21
N GLY A 404 2.74 8.86 10.43
CA GLY A 404 3.48 7.70 9.89
C GLY A 404 4.15 7.88 8.50
N ASP A 405 4.90 6.84 8.08
CA ASP A 405 5.84 6.87 6.93
C ASP A 405 5.18 6.74 5.54
N LEU A 406 3.85 6.59 5.45
CA LEU A 406 3.13 6.46 4.17
C LEU A 406 2.65 7.82 3.60
N ALA A 407 3.13 8.94 4.13
CA ALA A 407 2.78 10.31 3.73
C ALA A 407 1.35 10.74 4.08
N TYR A 408 0.83 10.31 5.24
CA TYR A 408 -0.50 10.69 5.74
C TYR A 408 -0.63 12.18 6.15
N GLY A 409 0.47 12.95 6.10
CA GLY A 409 0.51 14.34 6.52
C GLY A 409 0.48 14.51 8.05
N LEU A 410 0.73 15.74 8.50
CA LEU A 410 0.73 16.11 9.93
C LEU A 410 -0.66 16.42 10.48
N SER A 411 -1.70 16.30 9.65
CA SER A 411 -3.09 16.64 9.97
C SER A 411 -4.05 15.62 9.34
N PRO A 412 -5.23 15.37 9.95
CA PRO A 412 -6.25 14.47 9.43
C PRO A 412 -6.56 14.74 7.96
N THR A 413 -6.31 13.73 7.13
CA THR A 413 -6.57 13.82 5.68
C THR A 413 -7.57 12.75 5.28
N ARG A 414 -8.61 13.19 4.57
CA ARG A 414 -9.71 12.37 4.07
C ARG A 414 -9.23 11.29 3.09
N ARG A 415 -9.85 10.10 3.16
CA ARG A 415 -9.61 8.94 2.29
C ARG A 415 -10.86 8.65 1.43
N PRO A 416 -11.02 9.31 0.27
CA PRO A 416 -12.24 9.32 -0.54
C PRO A 416 -12.64 7.96 -1.12
N TRP A 417 -11.71 7.00 -1.18
CA TRP A 417 -11.92 5.68 -1.78
C TRP A 417 -12.43 4.61 -0.81
N LEU A 418 -12.64 4.95 0.47
CA LEU A 418 -13.23 4.05 1.46
C LEU A 418 -14.22 4.82 2.33
N SER A 419 -15.47 4.36 2.34
CA SER A 419 -16.59 4.92 3.10
C SER A 419 -17.30 3.82 3.89
N ASP A 420 -18.23 4.23 4.75
CA ASP A 420 -19.07 3.34 5.54
C ASP A 420 -18.25 2.44 6.48
N VAL A 421 -17.13 2.95 6.98
CA VAL A 421 -16.25 2.23 7.91
C VAL A 421 -16.91 2.19 9.28
N THR A 422 -17.00 1.01 9.89
CA THR A 422 -17.62 0.81 11.20
C THR A 422 -16.63 0.36 12.27
N ASP A 423 -15.46 -0.14 11.86
CA ASP A 423 -14.41 -0.60 12.75
C ASP A 423 -13.04 -0.49 12.06
N LEU A 424 -11.99 -0.26 12.84
CA LEU A 424 -10.63 -0.07 12.39
C LEU A 424 -9.70 -0.93 13.24
N ALA A 425 -8.64 -1.44 12.63
CA ALA A 425 -7.58 -2.11 13.38
C ALA A 425 -6.22 -1.84 12.73
N ALA A 426 -5.23 -1.49 13.53
CA ALA A 426 -3.88 -1.30 13.04
C ALA A 426 -2.84 -1.68 14.10
N LEU A 427 -1.65 -2.12 13.68
CA LEU A 427 -0.56 -2.31 14.62
C LEU A 427 0.77 -1.84 14.04
N THR A 428 1.27 -2.46 12.97
CA THR A 428 2.55 -2.06 12.36
C THR A 428 2.34 -1.25 11.09
N ASN A 429 2.88 -1.71 9.96
CA ASN A 429 2.77 -1.04 8.67
C ASN A 429 1.50 -1.44 7.92
N THR A 430 0.51 -2.04 8.58
CA THR A 430 -0.72 -2.55 7.96
C THR A 430 -1.92 -2.13 8.79
N ALA A 431 -2.94 -1.63 8.11
CA ALA A 431 -4.21 -1.21 8.69
C ALA A 431 -5.37 -1.95 8.02
N PHE A 432 -6.43 -2.13 8.78
CA PHE A 432 -7.67 -2.79 8.40
C PHE A 432 -8.85 -1.87 8.68
N ALA A 433 -9.83 -1.91 7.80
CA ALA A 433 -11.11 -1.25 7.96
C ALA A 433 -12.23 -2.24 7.67
N LEU A 434 -13.16 -2.36 8.61
CA LEU A 434 -14.42 -3.05 8.41
C LEU A 434 -15.45 -2.06 7.88
N ARG A 435 -16.15 -2.43 6.82
CA ARG A 435 -17.29 -1.66 6.31
C ARG A 435 -18.61 -2.21 6.84
N SER A 436 -19.63 -1.37 6.84
CA SER A 436 -21.01 -1.70 7.22
C SER A 436 -21.63 -2.84 6.41
N ASP A 437 -21.13 -3.11 5.20
CA ASP A 437 -21.51 -4.26 4.38
C ASP A 437 -20.85 -5.59 4.82
N GLY A 438 -20.09 -5.57 5.91
CA GLY A 438 -19.41 -6.74 6.48
C GLY A 438 -18.17 -7.18 5.71
N THR A 439 -17.61 -6.30 4.85
CA THR A 439 -16.34 -6.53 4.14
C THR A 439 -15.16 -5.87 4.85
N VAL A 440 -14.00 -6.55 4.82
CA VAL A 440 -12.75 -6.01 5.37
C VAL A 440 -11.85 -5.55 4.25
N TRP A 441 -11.27 -4.36 4.41
CA TRP A 441 -10.31 -3.75 3.51
C TRP A 441 -9.01 -3.49 4.25
N SER A 442 -7.88 -3.65 3.57
CA SER A 442 -6.57 -3.54 4.19
C SER A 442 -5.59 -2.81 3.29
N TRP A 443 -4.68 -2.04 3.88
CA TRP A 443 -3.61 -1.37 3.16
C TRP A 443 -2.36 -1.35 4.03
N GLY A 444 -1.23 -1.05 3.41
CA GLY A 444 0.07 -1.05 4.02
C GLY A 444 0.97 -2.18 3.52
N ASP A 445 1.91 -2.64 4.34
CA ASP A 445 2.86 -3.70 4.01
C ASP A 445 2.16 -5.04 3.73
N ASN A 446 2.76 -5.85 2.86
CA ASN A 446 2.24 -7.15 2.44
C ASN A 446 3.34 -8.23 2.32
N GLN A 447 4.53 -8.04 2.91
CA GLN A 447 5.63 -9.03 2.79
C GLN A 447 5.19 -10.45 3.11
N TRP A 448 4.35 -10.62 4.13
CA TRP A 448 3.89 -11.92 4.64
C TRP A 448 2.44 -12.23 4.29
N GLY A 449 1.84 -11.48 3.36
CA GLY A 449 0.45 -11.64 2.97
C GLY A 449 -0.55 -11.04 3.95
N GLN A 450 -0.11 -10.10 4.80
CA GLN A 450 -0.95 -9.51 5.84
C GLN A 450 -2.07 -8.61 5.33
N LEU A 451 -2.09 -8.27 4.03
CA LEU A 451 -3.28 -7.67 3.39
C LEU A 451 -4.39 -8.70 3.15
N GLY A 452 -4.12 -10.01 3.26
CA GLY A 452 -5.11 -11.06 3.07
C GLY A 452 -5.76 -11.08 1.68
N ALA A 453 -5.15 -10.39 0.71
CA ALA A 453 -5.70 -10.16 -0.63
C ALA A 453 -5.27 -11.24 -1.64
N GLY A 454 -4.72 -12.36 -1.18
CA GLY A 454 -4.31 -13.50 -2.01
C GLY A 454 -2.95 -13.34 -2.69
N ALA A 455 -2.11 -12.43 -2.21
CA ALA A 455 -0.73 -12.28 -2.66
C ALA A 455 0.19 -11.94 -1.49
N THR A 456 1.47 -12.25 -1.65
CA THR A 456 2.56 -11.89 -0.73
C THR A 456 3.54 -10.94 -1.43
N GLY A 457 4.35 -10.23 -0.65
CA GLY A 457 5.32 -9.27 -1.15
C GLY A 457 4.71 -7.90 -1.42
N GLY A 458 5.52 -6.86 -1.24
CA GLY A 458 5.11 -5.49 -1.55
C GLY A 458 4.40 -4.75 -0.43
N SER A 459 3.76 -3.62 -0.79
CA SER A 459 2.87 -2.81 0.04
C SER A 459 1.80 -2.13 -0.83
N SER A 460 0.64 -1.81 -0.26
CA SER A 460 -0.42 -1.05 -0.94
C SER A 460 -0.68 0.23 -0.18
N THR A 461 -0.66 1.39 -0.83
CA THR A 461 -1.05 2.65 -0.18
C THR A 461 -2.56 2.90 -0.25
N VAL A 462 -3.32 1.97 -0.81
CA VAL A 462 -4.77 2.01 -0.88
C VAL A 462 -5.41 0.72 -0.37
N PRO A 463 -6.65 0.78 0.13
CA PRO A 463 -7.34 -0.41 0.61
C PRO A 463 -7.54 -1.44 -0.50
N LEU A 464 -7.03 -2.65 -0.28
CA LEU A 464 -7.36 -3.87 -1.00
C LEU A 464 -8.33 -4.68 -0.14
N ARG A 465 -9.39 -5.20 -0.75
CA ARG A 465 -10.35 -6.03 -0.03
C ARG A 465 -9.70 -7.37 0.34
N VAL A 466 -9.91 -7.78 1.60
CA VAL A 466 -9.47 -9.07 2.13
C VAL A 466 -10.29 -10.19 1.46
N ALA A 467 -9.60 -11.21 0.94
CA ALA A 467 -10.20 -12.22 0.08
C ALA A 467 -11.13 -13.17 0.85
N GLY A 468 -12.28 -13.51 0.27
CA GLY A 468 -13.14 -14.60 0.76
C GLY A 468 -13.87 -14.34 2.09
N LEU A 469 -13.78 -13.13 2.67
CA LEU A 469 -14.49 -12.77 3.90
C LEU A 469 -15.72 -11.89 3.63
N THR A 470 -16.82 -12.26 4.28
CA THR A 470 -18.10 -11.53 4.32
C THR A 470 -18.78 -11.73 5.67
N GLY A 471 -19.65 -10.79 6.03
CA GLY A 471 -20.40 -10.85 7.30
C GLY A 471 -19.50 -10.72 8.52
N VAL A 472 -18.40 -9.97 8.38
CA VAL A 472 -17.47 -9.63 9.47
C VAL A 472 -18.13 -8.57 10.36
N THR A 473 -17.92 -8.67 11.68
CA THR A 473 -18.49 -7.79 12.70
C THR A 473 -17.44 -7.11 13.58
N ALA A 474 -16.19 -7.58 13.58
CA ALA A 474 -15.07 -6.91 14.23
C ALA A 474 -13.75 -7.28 13.56
N VAL A 475 -12.75 -6.40 13.63
CA VAL A 475 -11.38 -6.63 13.16
C VAL A 475 -10.37 -6.43 14.29
N ALA A 476 -9.21 -7.08 14.20
CA ALA A 476 -8.07 -6.82 15.07
C ALA A 476 -6.76 -7.00 14.30
N ALA A 477 -5.69 -6.34 14.75
CA ALA A 477 -4.38 -6.35 14.09
C ALA A 477 -3.30 -6.94 15.02
N GLY A 478 -2.51 -7.88 14.50
CA GLY A 478 -1.27 -8.34 15.11
C GLY A 478 -0.06 -7.87 14.31
N ASN A 479 1.14 -8.29 14.71
CA ASN A 479 2.34 -7.99 13.94
C ASN A 479 2.35 -8.80 12.65
N TRP A 480 2.30 -8.11 11.51
CA TRP A 480 2.19 -8.70 10.17
C TRP A 480 1.05 -9.72 10.04
N SER A 481 -0.02 -9.58 10.82
CA SER A 481 -1.15 -10.52 10.85
C SER A 481 -2.47 -9.75 11.02
N GLY A 482 -3.54 -10.22 10.39
CA GLY A 482 -4.88 -9.65 10.52
C GLY A 482 -5.87 -10.67 11.08
N TYR A 483 -6.88 -10.19 11.81
CA TYR A 483 -7.93 -11.01 12.40
C TYR A 483 -9.32 -10.44 12.08
N ALA A 484 -10.29 -11.32 11.92
CA ALA A 484 -11.69 -10.95 11.70
C ALA A 484 -12.63 -11.88 12.48
N LEU A 485 -13.63 -11.29 13.13
CA LEU A 485 -14.76 -12.00 13.73
C LEU A 485 -15.94 -11.95 12.76
N ARG A 486 -16.52 -13.11 12.44
CA ARG A 486 -17.74 -13.18 11.64
C ARG A 486 -18.98 -13.25 12.53
N SER A 487 -20.10 -12.79 11.98
CA SER A 487 -21.44 -12.83 12.58
C SER A 487 -21.92 -14.24 12.98
N ASP A 488 -21.32 -15.30 12.44
CA ASP A 488 -21.56 -16.70 12.83
C ASP A 488 -20.73 -17.14 14.05
N GLY A 489 -20.01 -16.21 14.70
CA GLY A 489 -19.17 -16.47 15.87
C GLY A 489 -17.83 -17.13 15.56
N THR A 490 -17.45 -17.26 14.27
CA THR A 490 -16.15 -17.82 13.87
C THR A 490 -15.07 -16.73 13.77
N VAL A 491 -13.84 -17.09 14.14
CA VAL A 491 -12.67 -16.20 14.04
C VAL A 491 -11.77 -16.65 12.88
N TRP A 492 -11.30 -15.67 12.11
CA TRP A 492 -10.44 -15.84 10.95
C TRP A 492 -9.16 -15.04 11.10
N SER A 493 -8.05 -15.54 10.57
CA SER A 493 -6.74 -14.91 10.66
C SER A 493 -5.95 -15.09 9.36
N TRP A 494 -5.02 -14.17 9.06
CA TRP A 494 -4.10 -14.26 7.92
C TRP A 494 -2.82 -13.47 8.19
N GLY A 495 -1.85 -13.56 7.29
CA GLY A 495 -0.53 -12.95 7.38
C GLY A 495 0.53 -13.93 7.88
N TRP A 496 1.49 -13.40 8.63
CA TRP A 496 2.59 -14.15 9.24
C TRP A 496 2.05 -15.14 10.29
N GLY A 497 2.57 -16.36 10.30
CA GLY A 497 2.10 -17.45 11.15
C GLY A 497 3.17 -18.11 11.99
N GLU A 498 4.44 -17.71 11.90
CA GLU A 498 5.53 -18.48 12.53
C GLU A 498 5.47 -18.55 14.07
N ALA A 499 4.84 -17.57 14.75
CA ALA A 499 4.60 -17.64 16.19
C ALA A 499 3.31 -18.40 16.57
N GLY A 500 2.65 -19.03 15.59
CA GLY A 500 1.38 -19.73 15.76
C GLY A 500 0.16 -18.80 15.81
N GLN A 501 0.32 -17.51 15.51
CA GLN A 501 -0.76 -16.53 15.70
C GLN A 501 -1.93 -16.71 14.72
N LEU A 502 -1.82 -17.58 13.71
CA LEU A 502 -2.98 -17.95 12.86
C LEU A 502 -3.90 -19.01 13.51
N GLY A 503 -3.54 -19.59 14.65
CA GLY A 503 -4.50 -20.39 15.43
C GLY A 503 -4.90 -21.73 14.79
N ARG A 504 -4.05 -22.32 13.93
CA ARG A 504 -4.31 -23.58 13.19
C ARG A 504 -3.35 -24.72 13.54
N GLY A 505 -2.86 -24.75 14.79
CA GLY A 505 -1.99 -25.83 15.27
C GLY A 505 -0.67 -25.98 14.50
N GLY A 506 -0.21 -24.93 13.83
CA GLY A 506 1.00 -24.89 13.01
C GLY A 506 1.50 -23.46 12.84
N THR A 507 2.61 -23.31 12.10
CA THR A 507 3.39 -22.07 12.02
C THR A 507 3.50 -21.51 10.59
N SER A 508 2.64 -21.95 9.68
CA SER A 508 2.66 -21.50 8.28
C SER A 508 1.93 -20.18 8.11
N ASP A 509 2.51 -19.28 7.32
CA ASP A 509 1.88 -18.05 6.88
C ASP A 509 0.66 -18.32 5.98
N SER A 510 -0.21 -17.32 5.82
CA SER A 510 -1.32 -17.38 4.88
C SER A 510 -1.63 -16.02 4.29
N ASN A 511 -1.58 -15.89 2.97
CA ASN A 511 -1.94 -14.65 2.26
C ASN A 511 -3.44 -14.48 1.99
N VAL A 512 -4.25 -15.40 2.50
CA VAL A 512 -5.71 -15.36 2.53
C VAL A 512 -6.21 -15.71 3.94
N PRO A 513 -7.39 -15.24 4.34
CA PRO A 513 -8.04 -15.63 5.59
C PRO A 513 -8.18 -17.14 5.74
N VAL A 514 -7.80 -17.62 6.92
CA VAL A 514 -7.99 -19.01 7.36
C VAL A 514 -8.68 -19.03 8.72
N GLN A 515 -9.59 -19.98 8.91
CA GLN A 515 -10.35 -20.09 10.16
C GLN A 515 -9.46 -20.61 11.30
N VAL A 516 -9.56 -19.96 12.47
CA VAL A 516 -8.93 -20.39 13.72
C VAL A 516 -9.63 -21.64 14.26
N TRP A 517 -8.86 -22.64 14.70
CA TRP A 517 -9.42 -23.93 15.10
C TRP A 517 -10.06 -23.91 16.49
N GLY A 518 -11.21 -24.56 16.62
CA GLY A 518 -11.86 -24.82 17.91
C GLY A 518 -12.51 -23.60 18.58
N LEU A 519 -12.54 -22.43 17.92
CA LEU A 519 -13.23 -21.23 18.40
C LEU A 519 -14.56 -21.05 17.65
N THR A 520 -15.64 -21.05 18.43
CA THR A 520 -17.03 -20.77 18.00
C THR A 520 -17.71 -19.89 19.05
N ASP A 521 -18.82 -19.25 18.69
CA ASP A 521 -19.57 -18.33 19.57
C ASP A 521 -18.74 -17.16 20.11
N ALA A 522 -17.73 -16.71 19.36
CA ALA A 522 -16.97 -15.52 19.71
C ALA A 522 -17.83 -14.26 19.54
N THR A 523 -17.70 -13.31 20.47
CA THR A 523 -18.42 -12.03 20.50
C THR A 523 -17.49 -10.82 20.44
N ALA A 524 -16.20 -10.99 20.73
CA ALA A 524 -15.17 -9.97 20.55
C ALA A 524 -13.81 -10.61 20.27
N ILE A 525 -12.93 -9.87 19.61
CA ILE A 525 -11.53 -10.24 19.35
C ILE A 525 -10.61 -9.08 19.72
N ALA A 526 -9.38 -9.41 20.11
CA ALA A 526 -8.31 -8.44 20.36
C ALA A 526 -6.96 -9.10 20.04
N ALA A 527 -5.93 -8.30 19.74
CA ALA A 527 -4.61 -8.84 19.44
C ALA A 527 -3.49 -7.92 19.97
N THR A 528 -2.42 -8.55 20.41
CA THR A 528 -1.11 -7.94 20.67
C THR A 528 -0.23 -8.16 19.42
N SER A 529 1.07 -7.87 19.50
CA SER A 529 2.00 -8.16 18.40
C SER A 529 2.05 -9.64 17.98
N GLN A 530 2.02 -10.62 18.90
CA GLN A 530 2.09 -12.03 18.52
C GLN A 530 1.05 -12.93 19.21
N THR A 531 0.17 -12.38 20.04
CA THR A 531 -0.89 -13.11 20.75
C THR A 531 -2.25 -12.57 20.37
N ALA A 532 -3.19 -13.44 20.02
CA ALA A 532 -4.57 -13.04 19.73
C ALA A 532 -5.54 -13.65 20.74
N TYR A 533 -6.66 -12.96 20.95
CA TYR A 533 -7.64 -13.26 21.97
C TYR A 533 -9.06 -13.24 21.38
N ALA A 534 -9.93 -14.07 21.95
CA ALA A 534 -11.36 -14.06 21.67
C ALA A 534 -12.17 -14.15 22.96
N LEU A 535 -13.19 -13.31 23.09
CA LEU A 535 -14.24 -13.44 24.10
C LEU A 535 -15.38 -14.26 23.50
N ARG A 536 -15.83 -15.30 24.20
CA ARG A 536 -17.00 -16.09 23.83
C ARG A 536 -18.26 -15.60 24.53
N ALA A 537 -19.42 -15.92 23.95
CA ALA A 537 -20.74 -15.59 24.48
C ALA A 537 -20.99 -16.17 25.89
N ASP A 538 -20.29 -17.23 26.26
CA ASP A 538 -20.32 -17.82 27.62
C ASP A 538 -19.47 -17.05 28.65
N GLY A 539 -18.87 -15.92 28.26
CA GLY A 539 -18.03 -15.08 29.10
C GLY A 539 -16.60 -15.61 29.28
N THR A 540 -16.19 -16.65 28.54
CA THR A 540 -14.81 -17.17 28.58
C THR A 540 -13.90 -16.45 27.59
N VAL A 541 -12.64 -16.22 28.00
CA VAL A 541 -11.60 -15.64 27.14
C VAL A 541 -10.64 -16.74 26.70
N TRP A 542 -10.29 -16.75 25.43
CA TRP A 542 -9.37 -17.68 24.80
C TRP A 542 -8.22 -16.93 24.15
N ALA A 543 -7.02 -17.51 24.14
CA ALA A 543 -5.80 -16.93 23.60
C ALA A 543 -5.04 -17.93 22.72
N TRP A 544 -4.37 -17.45 21.68
CA TRP A 544 -3.45 -18.24 20.84
C TRP A 544 -2.31 -17.39 20.29
N GLY A 545 -1.31 -18.03 19.68
CA GLY A 545 -0.09 -17.37 19.22
C GLY A 545 1.08 -17.57 20.17
N SER A 546 1.92 -16.54 20.28
CA SER A 546 3.12 -16.53 21.12
C SER A 546 2.79 -16.66 22.60
N ASP A 547 3.71 -17.28 23.35
CA ASP A 547 3.64 -17.31 24.81
C ASP A 547 4.92 -16.82 25.48
N VAL A 548 5.80 -16.16 24.70
CA VAL A 548 7.11 -15.67 25.16
C VAL A 548 6.97 -14.74 26.37
N TRP A 549 5.88 -13.97 26.42
CA TRP A 549 5.58 -13.02 27.49
C TRP A 549 4.44 -13.45 28.41
N ARG A 550 4.04 -14.72 28.32
CA ARG A 550 2.92 -15.30 29.09
C ARG A 550 1.58 -14.61 28.80
N GLY A 551 1.45 -14.05 27.59
CA GLY A 551 0.22 -13.42 27.09
C GLY A 551 -0.96 -14.39 27.07
N ARG A 552 -0.76 -15.70 27.02
CA ARG A 552 -1.89 -16.65 27.07
C ARG A 552 -2.61 -16.71 28.43
N GLY A 553 -1.99 -16.21 29.51
CA GLY A 553 -2.64 -16.03 30.82
C GLY A 553 -3.21 -17.31 31.45
N ASN A 554 -2.72 -18.48 31.07
CA ASN A 554 -3.17 -19.81 31.53
C ASN A 554 -2.21 -20.45 32.56
N GLY A 555 -1.22 -19.70 33.06
CA GLY A 555 -0.13 -20.24 33.88
C GLY A 555 1.06 -20.72 33.04
N SER A 556 2.04 -21.39 33.67
CA SER A 556 3.15 -22.01 32.92
C SER A 556 2.63 -23.24 32.17
N CYS A 557 3.01 -23.44 30.89
CA CYS A 557 2.81 -24.73 30.22
C CYS A 557 3.36 -25.84 31.16
N PRO A 558 2.54 -26.83 31.55
CA PRO A 558 2.96 -27.82 32.54
C PRO A 558 4.25 -28.52 32.11
N ALA A 559 5.20 -28.70 33.05
CA ALA A 559 6.44 -29.42 32.77
C ALA A 559 6.11 -30.83 32.24
N GLY A 560 6.52 -31.12 31.01
CA GLY A 560 6.27 -32.40 30.34
C GLY A 560 5.11 -32.43 29.34
N GLN A 561 4.42 -31.31 29.09
CA GLN A 561 3.45 -31.19 27.98
C GLN A 561 4.02 -30.43 26.79
N THR A 562 3.68 -30.88 25.58
CA THR A 562 3.79 -30.08 24.36
C THR A 562 2.54 -29.20 24.24
N CYS A 563 2.66 -27.90 24.55
CA CYS A 563 1.63 -26.91 24.22
C CYS A 563 1.90 -26.42 22.79
N PRO A 564 1.23 -26.94 21.74
CA PRO A 564 1.57 -26.56 20.37
C PRO A 564 1.35 -25.07 20.18
N ALA A 565 2.29 -24.38 19.55
CA ALA A 565 2.09 -22.99 19.14
C ALA A 565 0.83 -22.92 18.27
N GLY A 566 -0.01 -21.91 18.52
CA GLY A 566 -1.18 -21.65 17.68
C GLY A 566 -2.36 -22.59 17.82
N THR A 567 -2.56 -23.24 18.97
CA THR A 567 -3.90 -23.77 19.32
C THR A 567 -4.53 -22.88 20.38
N PRO A 568 -5.79 -22.42 20.21
CA PRO A 568 -6.49 -21.64 21.23
C PRO A 568 -6.59 -22.35 22.59
N VAL A 569 -6.25 -21.61 23.65
CA VAL A 569 -6.33 -22.06 25.04
C VAL A 569 -7.15 -21.08 25.87
N ARG A 570 -7.89 -21.59 26.86
CA ARG A 570 -8.69 -20.75 27.76
C ARG A 570 -7.79 -20.01 28.75
N VAL A 571 -8.00 -18.70 28.89
CA VAL A 571 -7.34 -17.84 29.89
C VAL A 571 -7.92 -18.13 31.28
N ALA A 572 -7.06 -18.25 32.29
CA ALA A 572 -7.45 -18.60 33.67
C ALA A 572 -7.90 -17.36 34.48
N LEU A 573 -8.98 -16.70 34.04
CA LEU A 573 -9.56 -15.54 34.72
C LEU A 573 -10.30 -15.95 36.02
N PRO A 574 -10.05 -15.28 37.15
CA PRO A 574 -10.84 -15.46 38.37
C PRO A 574 -12.26 -14.92 38.18
N LEU A 575 -13.22 -15.83 37.99
CA LEU A 575 -14.62 -15.50 37.75
C LEU A 575 -15.49 -16.00 38.93
N PRO A 576 -15.89 -15.11 39.85
CA PRO A 576 -17.01 -15.38 40.75
C PRO A 576 -18.25 -15.79 39.95
N ALA A 577 -19.06 -16.71 40.49
CA ALA A 577 -20.22 -17.28 39.79
C ALA A 577 -21.27 -16.25 39.30
N SER A 578 -21.26 -15.03 39.85
CA SER A 578 -22.20 -13.95 39.51
C SER A 578 -21.67 -12.94 38.48
N THR A 579 -20.50 -13.18 37.88
CA THR A 579 -19.85 -12.21 36.98
C THR A 579 -19.41 -12.85 35.67
N THR A 580 -19.42 -12.08 34.60
CA THR A 580 -18.94 -12.49 33.27
C THR A 580 -17.94 -11.47 32.74
N ILE A 581 -17.13 -11.87 31.75
CA ILE A 581 -16.34 -10.93 30.97
C ILE A 581 -17.23 -10.32 29.89
N THR A 582 -17.14 -9.01 29.73
CA THR A 582 -17.99 -8.20 28.83
C THR A 582 -17.19 -7.53 27.72
N ALA A 583 -15.90 -7.29 27.93
CA ALA A 583 -14.99 -6.78 26.90
C ALA A 583 -13.57 -7.30 27.11
N ILE A 584 -12.78 -7.31 26.04
CA ILE A 584 -11.36 -7.59 26.03
C ILE A 584 -10.62 -6.50 25.26
N ALA A 585 -9.39 -6.20 25.65
CA ALA A 585 -8.49 -5.30 24.93
C ALA A 585 -7.06 -5.83 25.03
N ALA A 586 -6.20 -5.40 24.10
CA ALA A 586 -4.81 -5.81 24.05
C ALA A 586 -3.94 -4.62 23.62
N GLY A 587 -2.78 -4.47 24.27
CA GLY A 587 -1.76 -3.52 23.85
C GLY A 587 -0.71 -4.18 22.96
N GLY A 588 -0.06 -3.42 22.08
CA GLY A 588 0.89 -3.96 21.11
C GLY A 588 2.07 -4.74 21.70
N SER A 589 2.44 -4.48 22.96
CA SER A 589 3.59 -5.09 23.65
C SER A 589 3.32 -6.37 24.45
N GLU A 590 2.21 -7.07 24.19
CA GLU A 590 1.87 -8.36 24.85
C GLU A 590 1.22 -8.22 26.23
N THR A 591 0.57 -7.08 26.50
CA THR A 591 -0.31 -6.90 27.67
C THR A 591 -1.76 -7.03 27.24
N ALA A 592 -2.55 -7.81 27.97
CA ALA A 592 -3.96 -8.03 27.68
C ALA A 592 -4.84 -7.69 28.87
N TYR A 593 -6.07 -7.28 28.57
CA TYR A 593 -7.04 -6.81 29.55
C TYR A 593 -8.41 -7.45 29.34
N ALA A 594 -9.17 -7.58 30.43
CA ALA A 594 -10.55 -8.02 30.41
C ALA A 594 -11.40 -7.15 31.33
N LEU A 595 -12.58 -6.74 30.85
CA LEU A 595 -13.58 -6.01 31.63
C LEU A 595 -14.64 -6.98 32.14
N ARG A 596 -14.84 -6.99 33.45
CA ARG A 596 -15.86 -7.80 34.11
C ARG A 596 -17.16 -7.01 34.27
N SER A 597 -18.29 -7.71 34.26
CA SER A 597 -19.65 -7.14 34.35
C SER A 597 -19.92 -6.32 35.62
N ASP A 598 -19.08 -6.41 36.63
CA ASP A 598 -19.13 -5.60 37.86
C ASP A 598 -18.32 -4.29 37.77
N GLY A 599 -17.80 -3.96 36.59
CA GLY A 599 -17.02 -2.75 36.33
C GLY A 599 -15.58 -2.82 36.86
N THR A 600 -15.07 -4.02 37.16
CA THR A 600 -13.65 -4.23 37.49
C THR A 600 -12.86 -4.69 36.26
N MET A 601 -11.59 -4.29 36.20
CA MET A 601 -10.68 -4.60 35.10
C MET A 601 -9.58 -5.53 35.55
N TRP A 602 -9.19 -6.47 34.69
CA TRP A 602 -8.15 -7.47 34.92
C TRP A 602 -7.09 -7.38 33.84
N ALA A 603 -5.83 -7.61 34.19
CA ALA A 603 -4.67 -7.50 33.29
C ALA A 603 -3.69 -8.66 33.47
N TRP A 604 -3.01 -9.05 32.38
CA TRP A 604 -1.90 -10.01 32.38
C TRP A 604 -0.93 -9.78 31.22
N GLY A 605 0.20 -10.50 31.22
CA GLY A 605 1.24 -10.39 30.19
C GLY A 605 2.42 -9.52 30.62
N ARG A 606 2.93 -8.68 29.72
CA ARG A 606 4.09 -7.80 29.97
C ARG A 606 3.78 -6.71 31.02
N ASN A 607 4.76 -6.38 31.87
CA ASN A 607 4.63 -5.35 32.92
C ASN A 607 5.96 -4.64 33.24
N TRP A 608 6.75 -4.28 32.22
CA TRP A 608 8.06 -3.65 32.42
C TRP A 608 7.97 -2.22 32.99
N LEU A 609 7.01 -1.46 32.48
CA LEU A 609 6.77 -0.05 32.79
C LEU A 609 5.54 0.14 33.68
N GLY A 610 4.87 -0.95 34.08
CA GLY A 610 3.67 -0.92 34.91
C GLY A 610 2.38 -1.04 34.10
N GLU A 611 2.47 -1.50 32.85
CA GLU A 611 1.41 -1.64 31.85
C GLU A 611 0.20 -2.43 32.37
N THR A 612 0.36 -3.31 33.36
CA THR A 612 -0.79 -4.03 33.93
C THR A 612 -1.65 -3.18 34.86
N GLY A 613 -1.13 -2.10 35.44
CA GLY A 613 -1.90 -1.25 36.37
C GLY A 613 -2.28 -1.94 37.69
N THR A 614 -1.65 -3.06 38.02
CA THR A 614 -1.99 -3.91 39.16
C THR A 614 -1.30 -3.50 40.46
N GLY A 615 -0.48 -2.44 40.44
CA GLY A 615 0.44 -2.09 41.53
C GLY A 615 1.60 -3.08 41.71
N SER A 616 1.67 -4.14 40.89
CA SER A 616 2.74 -5.14 40.96
C SER A 616 4.08 -4.56 40.46
N PRO A 617 5.20 -4.85 41.15
CA PRO A 617 6.54 -4.56 40.64
C PRO A 617 7.07 -5.64 39.68
N ASP A 618 6.39 -6.79 39.57
CA ASP A 618 6.81 -7.91 38.73
C ASP A 618 6.82 -7.50 37.25
N ARG A 619 7.89 -7.81 36.51
CA ARG A 619 8.03 -7.43 35.08
C ARG A 619 7.07 -8.16 34.13
N THR A 620 6.40 -9.20 34.62
CA THR A 620 5.42 -10.01 33.87
C THR A 620 4.36 -10.51 34.83
N SER A 621 3.09 -10.54 34.40
CA SER A 621 2.00 -11.17 35.13
C SER A 621 1.57 -12.45 34.42
N VAL A 622 1.92 -13.60 35.01
CA VAL A 622 1.70 -14.94 34.43
C VAL A 622 0.23 -15.38 34.48
N SER A 623 -0.57 -14.71 35.30
CA SER A 623 -1.99 -14.94 35.50
C SER A 623 -2.72 -13.59 35.58
N PRO A 624 -4.00 -13.54 35.23
CA PRO A 624 -4.80 -12.32 35.40
C PRO A 624 -4.78 -11.79 36.83
N ARG A 625 -4.52 -10.49 36.98
CA ARG A 625 -4.59 -9.75 38.24
C ARG A 625 -5.49 -8.53 38.06
N GLN A 626 -6.22 -8.16 39.11
CA GLN A 626 -7.11 -7.00 39.06
C GLN A 626 -6.31 -5.69 39.01
N VAL A 627 -6.72 -4.77 38.14
CA VAL A 627 -6.20 -3.39 38.09
C VAL A 627 -6.63 -2.65 39.36
N VAL A 628 -5.70 -1.97 40.03
CA VAL A 628 -5.97 -1.41 41.36
C VAL A 628 -6.69 -0.05 41.27
N GLY A 629 -7.53 0.25 42.25
CA GLY A 629 -8.11 1.59 42.43
C GLY A 629 -9.19 2.01 41.43
N LEU A 630 -9.60 1.14 40.50
CA LEU A 630 -10.67 1.42 39.54
C LEU A 630 -11.94 0.60 39.81
N THR A 631 -13.08 1.26 39.71
CA THR A 631 -14.42 0.66 39.74
C THR A 631 -15.32 1.40 38.75
N GLY A 632 -16.40 0.75 38.29
CA GLY A 632 -17.32 1.37 37.32
C GLY A 632 -16.68 1.63 35.96
N VAL A 633 -15.71 0.81 35.55
CA VAL A 633 -15.11 0.85 34.20
C VAL A 633 -16.15 0.39 33.17
N VAL A 634 -16.25 1.11 32.05
CA VAL A 634 -17.17 0.80 30.94
C VAL A 634 -16.45 0.58 29.62
N THR A 635 -15.26 1.17 29.45
CA THR A 635 -14.40 0.95 28.28
C THR A 635 -12.97 0.69 28.74
N ILE A 636 -12.26 -0.20 28.05
CA ILE A 636 -10.85 -0.54 28.30
C ILE A 636 -10.04 -0.33 27.02
N GLY A 637 -8.80 0.12 27.15
CA GLY A 637 -7.88 0.30 26.03
C GLY A 637 -6.46 -0.14 26.42
N GLY A 638 -5.73 -0.70 25.46
CA GLY A 638 -4.35 -1.15 25.66
C GLY A 638 -3.43 -0.40 24.72
N GLY A 639 -2.37 0.20 25.27
CA GLY A 639 -1.30 0.80 24.48
C GLY A 639 -0.07 -0.09 24.39
N ASP A 640 0.92 0.35 23.60
CA ASP A 640 2.23 -0.31 23.54
C ASP A 640 2.92 -0.36 24.90
N GLU A 641 2.88 0.70 25.68
CA GLU A 641 3.58 0.77 26.97
C GLU A 641 2.67 1.29 28.08
N ASN A 642 1.36 1.26 27.83
CA ASN A 642 0.33 1.93 28.62
C ASN A 642 -0.93 1.09 28.71
N GLY A 643 -1.71 1.31 29.77
CA GLY A 643 -3.09 0.84 29.84
C GLY A 643 -4.03 2.00 30.11
N TYR A 644 -5.26 1.89 29.61
CA TYR A 644 -6.30 2.91 29.72
C TYR A 644 -7.65 2.33 30.12
N ALA A 645 -8.45 3.14 30.80
CA ALA A 645 -9.82 2.81 31.14
C ALA A 645 -10.71 4.07 31.08
N VAL A 646 -11.95 3.90 30.67
CA VAL A 646 -13.00 4.92 30.79
C VAL A 646 -14.00 4.47 31.84
N THR A 647 -14.27 5.32 32.83
CA THR A 647 -15.28 5.06 33.86
C THR A 647 -16.65 5.59 33.45
N ALA A 648 -17.72 5.08 34.07
CA ALA A 648 -19.12 5.37 33.70
C ALA A 648 -19.50 6.87 33.77
N ASP A 649 -18.69 7.68 34.45
CA ASP A 649 -18.79 9.15 34.51
C ASP A 649 -18.07 9.86 33.35
N GLY A 650 -17.52 9.11 32.39
CA GLY A 650 -16.83 9.59 31.20
C GLY A 650 -15.39 10.06 31.46
N ARG A 651 -14.80 9.78 32.62
CA ARG A 651 -13.38 10.09 32.90
C ARG A 651 -12.46 9.03 32.31
N VAL A 652 -11.29 9.46 31.85
CA VAL A 652 -10.23 8.57 31.34
C VAL A 652 -9.14 8.41 32.38
N TRP A 653 -8.73 7.17 32.62
CA TRP A 653 -7.62 6.79 33.48
C TRP A 653 -6.52 6.14 32.65
N SER A 654 -5.26 6.37 33.00
CA SER A 654 -4.08 5.87 32.31
C SER A 654 -3.04 5.33 33.30
N TRP A 655 -2.19 4.42 32.86
CA TRP A 655 -1.01 3.96 33.59
C TRP A 655 0.05 3.41 32.62
N GLY A 656 1.20 2.99 33.13
CA GLY A 656 2.36 2.59 32.33
C GLY A 656 3.34 3.75 32.10
N ALA A 657 3.94 3.81 30.92
CA ALA A 657 5.00 4.74 30.57
C ALA A 657 4.53 6.19 30.32
N ASP A 658 5.35 7.17 30.65
CA ASP A 658 5.05 8.60 30.47
C ASP A 658 6.19 9.40 29.85
N TYR A 659 7.20 8.73 29.28
CA TYR A 659 8.32 9.36 28.59
C TYR A 659 7.85 10.41 27.57
N TRP A 660 6.76 10.09 26.88
CA TRP A 660 6.17 10.91 25.84
C TRP A 660 4.97 11.74 26.29
N GLY A 661 4.60 11.69 27.57
CA GLY A 661 3.38 12.34 28.05
C GLY A 661 2.11 11.53 27.78
N ALA A 662 2.24 10.24 27.44
CA ALA A 662 1.14 9.35 27.08
C ALA A 662 0.11 9.15 28.21
N LEU A 663 0.47 9.45 29.46
CA LEU A 663 -0.50 9.41 30.57
C LEU A 663 -1.47 10.59 30.54
N GLY A 664 -1.16 11.69 29.85
CA GLY A 664 -2.09 12.81 29.66
C GLY A 664 -2.40 13.61 30.93
N THR A 665 -1.58 13.48 31.98
CA THR A 665 -1.81 14.10 33.30
C THR A 665 -1.35 15.56 33.36
N GLY A 666 -0.55 16.02 32.39
CA GLY A 666 0.17 17.29 32.45
C GLY A 666 1.40 17.28 33.39
N ALA A 667 1.69 16.17 34.06
CA ALA A 667 2.82 16.08 34.98
C ALA A 667 4.17 16.15 34.22
N PRO A 668 5.20 16.76 34.83
CA PRO A 668 6.56 16.73 34.26
C PRO A 668 7.17 15.32 34.36
N CYS A 669 8.00 14.97 33.40
CA CYS A 669 8.82 13.76 33.38
C CYS A 669 10.28 14.21 33.20
N THR A 670 10.94 14.48 34.32
CA THR A 670 12.34 14.95 34.34
C THR A 670 13.32 13.83 34.68
N GLU A 671 12.87 12.79 35.39
CA GLU A 671 13.68 11.65 35.80
C GLU A 671 12.96 10.33 35.46
N PRO A 672 13.69 9.24 35.11
CA PRO A 672 13.07 7.98 34.66
C PRO A 672 12.04 7.37 35.61
N GLU A 673 12.21 7.54 36.92
CA GLU A 673 11.29 7.03 37.95
C GLU A 673 9.94 7.75 37.95
N GLN A 674 9.91 9.02 37.50
CA GLN A 674 8.68 9.82 37.37
C GLN A 674 7.94 9.54 36.06
N CYS A 675 8.63 8.98 35.07
CA CYS A 675 8.13 8.77 33.72
C CYS A 675 7.37 7.43 33.57
N ARG A 676 6.79 6.92 34.66
CA ARG A 676 5.89 5.77 34.63
C ARG A 676 5.07 5.66 35.91
N THR A 677 3.93 4.97 35.84
CA THR A 677 3.15 4.55 37.00
C THR A 677 2.62 3.13 36.80
N ASN A 678 2.64 2.31 37.85
CA ASN A 678 2.03 0.98 37.83
C ASN A 678 0.63 0.95 38.47
N VAL A 679 0.08 2.12 38.77
CA VAL A 679 -1.28 2.32 39.26
C VAL A 679 -2.00 3.37 38.41
N PRO A 680 -3.33 3.25 38.22
CA PRO A 680 -4.10 4.20 37.42
C PRO A 680 -4.03 5.65 37.94
N VAL A 681 -3.87 6.59 37.01
CA VAL A 681 -3.91 8.05 37.23
C VAL A 681 -4.92 8.71 36.29
N LEU A 682 -5.48 9.85 36.70
CA LEU A 682 -6.52 10.55 35.94
C LEU A 682 -5.92 11.34 34.78
N VAL A 683 -6.46 11.16 33.57
CA VAL A 683 -6.13 12.00 32.41
C VAL A 683 -6.76 13.38 32.58
N SER A 684 -5.99 14.43 32.33
CA SER A 684 -6.42 15.81 32.55
C SER A 684 -7.42 16.29 31.49
N GLY A 685 -8.47 16.99 31.93
CA GLY A 685 -9.35 17.77 31.04
C GLY A 685 -10.34 17.00 30.15
N LEU A 686 -10.35 15.66 30.19
CA LEU A 686 -11.32 14.85 29.46
C LEU A 686 -12.51 14.44 30.35
N THR A 687 -13.70 14.83 29.91
CA THR A 687 -14.97 14.40 30.47
C THR A 687 -15.87 13.96 29.30
N ALA A 688 -16.62 12.87 29.46
CA ALA A 688 -17.45 12.25 28.43
C ALA A 688 -16.71 11.54 27.27
N ALA A 689 -15.57 10.91 27.55
CA ALA A 689 -14.99 9.94 26.61
C ALA A 689 -15.85 8.67 26.51
N VAL A 690 -15.86 8.03 25.34
CA VAL A 690 -16.56 6.75 25.07
C VAL A 690 -15.63 5.68 24.53
N ALA A 691 -14.56 6.07 23.83
CA ALA A 691 -13.50 5.18 23.37
C ALA A 691 -12.10 5.76 23.64
N ILE A 692 -11.12 4.89 23.78
CA ILE A 692 -9.72 5.22 24.03
C ILE A 692 -8.85 4.16 23.38
N ASP A 693 -7.82 4.61 22.67
CA ASP A 693 -6.81 3.74 22.11
C ASP A 693 -5.41 4.39 22.17
N SER A 694 -4.35 3.60 22.03
CA SER A 694 -2.98 4.08 22.13
C SER A 694 -1.99 3.22 21.38
N ALA A 695 -1.00 3.87 20.77
CA ALA A 695 0.13 3.21 20.16
C ALA A 695 1.36 4.11 20.14
N ASN A 696 2.55 3.51 20.24
CA ASN A 696 3.85 4.20 20.16
C ASN A 696 4.00 5.42 21.08
N GLY A 697 3.42 5.36 22.29
CA GLY A 697 3.44 6.45 23.25
C GLY A 697 2.52 7.63 22.90
N THR A 698 1.58 7.44 21.99
CA THR A 698 0.50 8.39 21.67
C THR A 698 -0.84 7.76 22.03
N ALA A 699 -1.78 8.56 22.50
CA ALA A 699 -3.13 8.12 22.83
C ALA A 699 -4.16 8.97 22.09
N VAL A 700 -5.30 8.36 21.80
CA VAL A 700 -6.46 8.98 21.13
C VAL A 700 -7.74 8.64 21.90
N ALA A 701 -8.56 9.64 22.20
CA ALA A 701 -9.87 9.46 22.83
C ALA A 701 -10.98 9.99 21.92
N LEU A 702 -12.10 9.26 21.90
CA LEU A 702 -13.35 9.68 21.27
C LEU A 702 -14.32 10.18 22.34
N GLY A 703 -14.81 11.40 22.19
CA GLY A 703 -15.90 11.96 22.98
C GLY A 703 -17.26 11.49 22.51
N ALA A 704 -18.25 11.46 23.40
CA ALA A 704 -19.64 11.09 23.07
C ALA A 704 -20.29 12.00 22.00
N ASP A 705 -19.74 13.20 21.79
CA ASP A 705 -20.17 14.17 20.78
C ASP A 705 -19.42 14.03 19.44
N GLY A 706 -18.58 13.00 19.29
CA GLY A 706 -17.74 12.78 18.11
C GLY A 706 -16.49 13.66 18.06
N THR A 707 -16.14 14.36 19.15
CA THR A 707 -14.86 15.08 19.26
C THR A 707 -13.70 14.10 19.46
N VAL A 708 -12.59 14.29 18.73
CA VAL A 708 -11.38 13.50 18.89
C VAL A 708 -10.28 14.28 19.62
N TRP A 709 -9.64 13.63 20.57
CA TRP A 709 -8.53 14.17 21.35
C TRP A 709 -7.29 13.29 21.20
N THR A 710 -6.12 13.89 21.07
CA THR A 710 -4.83 13.16 21.01
C THR A 710 -3.82 13.76 21.97
N TRP A 711 -2.91 12.94 22.50
CA TRP A 711 -1.77 13.39 23.32
C TRP A 711 -0.66 12.33 23.33
N GLY A 712 0.48 12.67 23.94
CA GLY A 712 1.64 11.81 24.05
C GLY A 712 2.75 12.22 23.08
N ARG A 713 3.40 11.23 22.47
CA ARG A 713 4.55 11.42 21.57
C ARG A 713 4.16 12.31 20.40
N ASN A 714 4.96 13.33 20.12
CA ASN A 714 4.93 14.10 18.88
C ASN A 714 6.21 13.84 18.09
N ALA A 715 6.17 12.90 17.15
CA ALA A 715 7.31 12.58 16.30
C ALA A 715 7.35 13.48 15.04
N GLU A 716 8.47 13.43 14.32
CA GLU A 716 8.67 14.20 13.08
C GLU A 716 7.60 13.90 12.01
N ASN A 717 6.96 12.72 12.10
CA ASN A 717 5.90 12.27 11.21
C ASN A 717 4.49 12.77 11.60
N GLY A 718 4.33 13.58 12.65
CA GLY A 718 3.08 14.27 12.99
C GLY A 718 1.95 13.36 13.47
N ASN A 719 2.29 12.33 14.23
CA ASN A 719 1.36 11.36 14.80
C ASN A 719 0.25 11.97 15.68
N LEU A 720 0.40 13.19 16.21
CA LEU A 720 -0.69 13.87 16.91
C LEU A 720 -1.76 14.46 15.99
N GLY A 721 -1.50 14.66 14.69
CA GLY A 721 -2.52 15.22 13.79
C GLY A 721 -2.81 16.71 14.00
N ASN A 722 -2.02 17.40 14.82
CA ASN A 722 -2.21 18.81 15.15
C ASN A 722 -1.53 19.78 14.16
N GLY A 723 -0.92 19.26 13.09
CA GLY A 723 -0.21 20.04 12.08
C GLY A 723 1.21 20.47 12.45
N THR A 724 1.71 20.09 13.63
CA THR A 724 3.04 20.48 14.12
C THR A 724 3.96 19.26 14.26
N PRO A 725 5.10 19.19 13.53
CA PRO A 725 6.04 18.10 13.69
C PRO A 725 6.85 18.29 14.99
N GLY A 726 7.09 17.21 15.72
CA GLY A 726 7.97 17.26 16.89
C GLY A 726 9.42 16.95 16.55
N ALA A 727 10.36 17.55 17.28
CA ALA A 727 11.81 17.30 17.13
C ALA A 727 12.32 16.49 18.33
N CYS A 728 12.45 15.18 18.16
CA CYS A 728 12.76 14.24 19.25
C CYS A 728 14.26 13.91 19.32
N VAL A 729 15.11 14.91 19.57
CA VAL A 729 16.56 14.74 19.72
C VAL A 729 17.00 15.09 21.14
N GLY A 730 17.76 14.20 21.80
CA GLY A 730 18.31 14.42 23.16
C GLY A 730 17.92 13.33 24.18
N GLY A 731 18.47 13.43 25.39
CA GLY A 731 18.07 12.61 26.55
C GLY A 731 16.96 13.28 27.38
N LEU A 732 16.52 12.66 28.47
CA LEU A 732 15.52 13.26 29.37
C LEU A 732 16.06 14.55 30.04
N PRO A 733 15.21 15.58 30.23
CA PRO A 733 13.83 15.69 29.75
C PRO A 733 13.79 15.90 28.23
N LEU A 734 12.87 15.19 27.56
CA LEU A 734 12.67 15.37 26.12
C LEU A 734 12.15 16.79 25.83
N PRO A 735 12.48 17.37 24.65
CA PRO A 735 11.96 18.68 24.25
C PRO A 735 10.42 18.72 24.32
N GLU A 736 9.85 19.85 24.76
CA GLU A 736 8.39 20.04 24.80
C GLU A 736 7.74 19.86 23.42
N THR A 737 8.48 20.12 22.34
CA THR A 737 8.01 19.89 20.97
C THR A 737 7.77 18.42 20.64
N CYS A 738 8.39 17.49 21.39
CA CYS A 738 8.26 16.04 21.23
C CYS A 738 7.25 15.42 22.22
N ARG A 739 6.82 16.17 23.24
CA ARG A 739 5.97 15.70 24.33
C ARG A 739 4.70 16.54 24.42
N GLN A 740 3.55 15.94 24.17
CA GLN A 740 2.25 16.58 24.44
C GLN A 740 1.59 15.92 25.66
N PRO A 741 1.87 16.39 26.89
CA PRO A 741 1.43 15.71 28.11
C PRO A 741 -0.03 15.97 28.50
N THR A 742 -0.76 16.73 27.69
CA THR A 742 -2.17 17.03 27.89
C THR A 742 -2.97 16.74 26.60
N PRO A 743 -4.21 16.23 26.72
CA PRO A 743 -5.12 16.07 25.59
C PRO A 743 -5.34 17.37 24.81
N ALA A 744 -5.19 17.31 23.49
CA ALA A 744 -5.58 18.40 22.58
C ALA A 744 -6.60 17.92 21.55
N ARG A 745 -7.52 18.81 21.17
CA ARG A 745 -8.55 18.52 20.17
C ARG A 745 -7.97 18.48 18.77
N ILE A 746 -8.50 17.57 17.96
CA ILE A 746 -8.21 17.46 16.54
C ILE A 746 -9.35 18.04 15.73
N ALA A 747 -9.02 18.65 14.58
CA ALA A 747 -9.96 19.31 13.68
C ALA A 747 -10.77 18.29 12.84
N VAL A 748 -11.37 17.32 13.51
CA VAL A 748 -12.32 16.34 12.97
C VAL A 748 -13.53 16.31 13.90
N ALA A 749 -14.73 16.26 13.33
CA ALA A 749 -15.99 16.23 14.07
C ALA A 749 -16.88 15.11 13.55
N GLY A 750 -17.74 14.58 14.41
CA GLY A 750 -18.66 13.49 14.04
C GLY A 750 -17.99 12.13 13.91
N ALA A 751 -16.82 11.94 14.53
CA ALA A 751 -16.13 10.67 14.57
C ALA A 751 -17.00 9.59 15.27
N THR A 752 -16.98 8.38 14.73
CA THR A 752 -17.71 7.23 15.28
C THR A 752 -16.78 6.14 15.80
N ALA A 753 -15.56 6.08 15.29
CA ALA A 753 -14.49 5.20 15.76
C ALA A 753 -13.12 5.88 15.68
N VAL A 754 -12.19 5.44 16.54
CA VAL A 754 -10.79 5.89 16.57
C VAL A 754 -9.87 4.68 16.72
N GLU A 755 -8.73 4.70 16.04
CA GLU A 755 -7.70 3.65 16.11
C GLU A 755 -6.30 4.27 16.00
N ALA A 756 -5.34 3.71 16.75
CA ALA A 756 -3.93 4.10 16.81
C ALA A 756 -3.00 2.91 16.42
N ALA A 757 -1.95 3.18 15.64
CA ALA A 757 -0.96 2.17 15.25
C ALA A 757 0.47 2.49 15.73
N ASN A 758 1.32 1.48 15.91
CA ASN A 758 2.67 1.55 16.51
C ASN A 758 3.68 2.41 15.71
N LEU A 759 3.29 2.95 14.56
CA LEU A 759 4.09 3.93 13.79
C LEU A 759 3.52 5.34 13.87
N GLY A 760 2.62 5.59 14.82
CA GLY A 760 1.96 6.88 15.00
C GLY A 760 0.96 7.19 13.89
N GLN A 761 0.39 6.16 13.26
CA GLN A 761 -0.70 6.30 12.31
C GLN A 761 -2.01 6.30 13.09
N PHE A 762 -2.93 7.16 12.70
CA PHE A 762 -4.25 7.21 13.29
C PHE A 762 -5.31 7.20 12.20
N ALA A 763 -6.43 6.59 12.52
CA ALA A 763 -7.59 6.57 11.65
C ALA A 763 -8.85 6.93 12.45
N ILE A 764 -9.74 7.68 11.80
CA ILE A 764 -11.07 8.02 12.30
C ILE A 764 -12.08 7.61 11.24
N ALA A 765 -13.16 6.94 11.66
CA ALA A 765 -14.31 6.63 10.82
C ALA A 765 -15.47 7.59 11.06
#